data_AF-A0A922NHR7-F1
#
_entry.id   AF-A0A922NHR7-F1
#
_cell.length_a   1.000
_cell.length_b   1.000
_cell.length_c   1.000
_cell.angle_alpha   90.00
_cell.angle_beta   90.00
_cell.angle_gamma   90.00
#
_symmetry.space_group_name_H-M   'P 1'
#
loop_
_entity.id
_entity.type
_entity.pdbx_description
1 polymer ?
#
loop_
_entity_poly.entity_id
_entity_poly.type
_entity_poly.pdbx_seq_one_letter_code
_entity_poly.pdbx_strand_id
1 'polypeptide(L)'
;MGITRTDTLPPRLGRLAPQEACYEADSTTNAGRHLSSNKPGHSHGPNGPVPIASREGNIMGALAKSQVYIMRSKGIEVSQEVANEIAASFSTSRFQDALKDWVVADNQSLRVIETPQFRAMIAAVSPLAEALLWPVANYLREARSLIHVSFDNWTSTGGQYAFTGLCVHYLNSEGKLVDHLLGLPELHGAHTGNNIAAAATTILRLFGVDNARVGYFVLDNASNNDTAVESLAEEFGFIASERRLRCCCHILNLSAQLVIWGKDRSAYENEAAHLEEEEKYMDEWRKYGPVGVLFDVIASICTPQTRQLLERLQCEEAESLGVTPHIRQLVKPVKTRWNSYFNTFVRAAELHGPIDGYIECKLEEHSAATATSRRRKNHRLKDVNYEDLDAPEDHLITNVNLAHCKLAKYYAKFDNAPVYYTATILHPHYKHHLSALWKVPDTHVTARDGVHYRDGWLDNNHRAFLPSALRKAVTTCIMPCLLYGAEAWFEGRTKNPLTNRSDQPPVVSTRISWHLKALNQTLTIAARAILPAWKTYPGWALFRDAGLPSALIMLEEAKLRFALHLQVVDKNHPLTARIKISVIPKGRGAGGLQKPHSKVQRLGLILPTIPRHTLIAPHYSPGCRTDPTNGIAKAEAAKLFTKWWDTLTNQDVTIFSDGSEQRTDGERFVTYGYAIYQAQTQIAIGRGSLNPQSHVFDAEAVGAWRGLQHAIRLAPHGHRRLWMCIDSTSVIWGIRGNAPTSSQWAFLECQAAMAVFNIQVRWSPGHTGIIGNEAADRLADAEAKAPSQPYGMAAEPTASGVRSIAKSLLNAARQRWWDQTRTQMSAWYRQWELPYQTTKTPIELTLPRPVLAHLLAIRSRHGDFAWYHIKFRHDTAELNCSCGRLKTPEHMLFCRKTRRSFSRWPLRPSNPPSNMKEAVRYLKALLTEPEHFESLLELTKYFTTICRR
;
A
#
# COMPACT_ATOMS: atom_id res chain seq x y z
N MET A 1 -15.37 19.66 73.09
CA MET A 1 -15.13 21.06 72.67
C MET A 1 -14.04 21.03 71.62
N GLY A 2 -14.33 21.53 70.41
CA GLY A 2 -13.37 21.50 69.31
C GLY A 2 -12.22 22.50 69.47
N ILE A 3 -11.19 22.33 68.64
CA ILE A 3 -10.54 23.33 67.76
C ILE A 3 -9.44 22.59 66.95
N THR A 4 -9.17 23.07 65.75
CA THR A 4 -8.83 22.40 64.49
C THR A 4 -7.34 22.34 64.08
N ARG A 5 -7.02 21.34 63.23
CA ARG A 5 -6.04 21.29 62.08
C ARG A 5 -4.54 21.44 62.44
N THR A 6 -3.57 20.68 61.94
CA THR A 6 -3.32 19.90 60.71
C THR A 6 -2.25 18.83 61.01
N ASP A 7 -2.48 17.57 60.66
CA ASP A 7 -1.47 16.50 60.76
C ASP A 7 -0.97 16.07 59.37
N THR A 8 0.34 16.14 59.17
CA THR A 8 1.07 15.56 58.02
C THR A 8 2.23 14.71 58.55
N LEU A 9 2.10 13.38 58.44
CA LEU A 9 3.19 12.40 58.52
C LEU A 9 2.85 11.19 57.60
N PRO A 10 3.86 10.42 57.13
CA PRO A 10 3.92 9.82 55.79
C PRO A 10 3.54 8.32 55.75
N PRO A 11 3.19 7.75 54.57
CA PRO A 11 3.07 6.30 54.40
C PRO A 11 4.29 5.67 53.72
N ARG A 12 4.72 4.52 54.27
CA ARG A 12 5.70 3.59 53.73
C ARG A 12 5.11 2.69 52.62
N LEU A 13 5.91 2.52 51.56
CA LEU A 13 6.17 1.32 50.74
C LEU A 13 4.99 0.48 50.18
N GLY A 14 4.64 0.74 48.91
CA GLY A 14 3.84 -0.13 48.03
C GLY A 14 4.67 -0.72 46.88
N ARG A 15 4.45 -2.00 46.58
CA ARG A 15 5.15 -2.82 45.58
C ARG A 15 5.06 -2.27 44.15
N LEU A 16 6.21 -2.29 43.45
CA LEU A 16 6.40 -1.91 42.06
C LEU A 16 5.75 -2.94 41.10
N ALA A 17 4.98 -2.44 40.13
CA ALA A 17 4.52 -3.17 38.95
C ALA A 17 5.54 -3.03 37.80
N PRO A 18 5.71 -4.05 36.93
CA PRO A 18 6.56 -3.93 35.75
C PRO A 18 5.89 -3.09 34.66
N GLN A 19 6.62 -2.07 34.18
CA GLN A 19 6.26 -1.21 33.05
C GLN A 19 6.38 -1.99 31.72
N GLU A 20 5.27 -2.16 31.01
CA GLU A 20 5.26 -2.39 29.57
C GLU A 20 5.46 -1.06 28.85
N ALA A 21 6.58 -0.89 28.15
CA ALA A 21 6.83 0.24 27.27
C ALA A 21 6.57 -0.18 25.82
N CYS A 22 5.38 0.15 25.30
CA CYS A 22 5.08 0.08 23.87
C CYS A 22 4.92 1.51 23.34
N TYR A 23 5.81 1.94 22.43
CA TYR A 23 5.70 3.25 21.77
C TYR A 23 4.61 3.21 20.68
N GLU A 24 3.50 3.91 20.91
CA GLU A 24 2.41 4.14 19.92
C GLU A 24 2.69 5.34 19.02
N ALA A 25 2.26 5.27 17.76
CA ALA A 25 2.33 6.37 16.79
C ALA A 25 1.14 7.35 16.96
N ASP A 26 1.40 8.52 17.53
CA ASP A 26 0.42 9.61 17.71
C ASP A 26 0.08 10.31 16.37
N SER A 27 -1.11 10.07 15.81
CA SER A 27 -1.76 11.08 14.93
C SER A 27 -3.28 10.99 14.80
N THR A 28 -3.93 9.90 15.22
CA THR A 28 -5.41 9.78 15.21
C THR A 28 -6.04 9.82 16.60
N THR A 29 -5.22 9.72 17.65
CA THR A 29 -5.67 9.63 19.04
C THR A 29 -6.19 10.95 19.61
N ASN A 30 -5.88 12.11 19.01
CA ASN A 30 -6.34 13.42 19.53
C ASN A 30 -7.82 13.71 19.26
N ALA A 31 -8.40 13.20 18.17
CA ALA A 31 -9.85 13.28 17.95
C ALA A 31 -10.60 12.31 18.87
N GLY A 32 -10.05 11.10 19.08
CA GLY A 32 -10.56 10.12 20.03
C GLY A 32 -10.47 10.58 21.50
N ARG A 33 -9.34 11.17 21.92
CA ARG A 33 -9.13 11.79 23.24
C ARG A 33 -10.00 13.02 23.45
N HIS A 34 -10.24 13.82 22.41
CA HIS A 34 -11.15 14.97 22.51
C HIS A 34 -12.61 14.51 22.70
N LEU A 35 -13.04 13.43 22.03
CA LEU A 35 -14.38 12.87 22.17
C LEU A 35 -14.58 12.02 23.45
N SER A 36 -13.50 11.61 24.11
CA SER A 36 -13.51 10.83 25.37
C SER A 36 -13.12 11.65 26.61
N SER A 37 -12.84 12.94 26.46
CA SER A 37 -12.56 13.82 27.61
C SER A 37 -13.83 14.04 28.43
N ASN A 38 -13.72 13.85 29.75
CA ASN A 38 -14.82 13.93 30.71
C ASN A 38 -15.22 15.39 30.98
N LYS A 39 -15.81 16.06 29.98
CA LYS A 39 -16.37 17.42 30.08
C LYS A 39 -17.88 17.35 30.38
N PRO A 40 -18.43 18.26 31.23
CA PRO A 40 -19.86 18.31 31.50
C PRO A 40 -20.67 18.51 30.20
N GLY A 41 -21.61 17.60 29.92
CA GLY A 41 -22.51 17.66 28.75
C GLY A 41 -22.40 16.52 27.73
N HIS A 42 -21.49 15.55 27.90
CA HIS A 42 -21.21 14.50 26.90
C HIS A 42 -21.66 13.07 27.27
N SER A 43 -22.74 12.93 28.03
CA SER A 43 -23.31 11.61 28.37
C SER A 43 -24.83 11.56 28.25
N HIS A 44 -25.42 12.21 27.24
CA HIS A 44 -26.85 12.12 26.95
C HIS A 44 -27.09 11.68 25.50
N GLY A 45 -27.80 10.57 25.34
CA GLY A 45 -28.42 10.18 24.07
C GLY A 45 -29.84 10.76 23.95
N PRO A 46 -30.56 10.48 22.85
CA PRO A 46 -31.89 11.03 22.57
C PRO A 46 -32.93 10.82 23.68
N ASN A 47 -32.71 9.85 24.57
CA ASN A 47 -33.61 9.47 25.66
C ASN A 47 -32.99 9.65 27.07
N GLY A 48 -31.91 10.42 27.23
CA GLY A 48 -31.27 10.67 28.54
C GLY A 48 -29.89 10.04 28.71
N PRO A 49 -29.40 9.89 29.95
CA PRO A 49 -28.03 9.47 30.22
C PRO A 49 -27.74 8.04 29.73
N VAL A 50 -26.61 7.84 29.05
CA VAL A 50 -26.20 6.50 28.57
C VAL A 50 -25.51 5.74 29.72
N PRO A 51 -26.05 4.60 30.19
CA PRO A 51 -25.38 3.77 31.18
C PRO A 51 -24.19 3.05 30.54
N ILE A 52 -23.03 3.10 31.19
CA ILE A 52 -21.84 2.36 30.79
C ILE A 52 -22.00 0.92 31.27
N ALA A 53 -22.49 0.04 30.40
CA ALA A 53 -22.45 -1.40 30.61
C ALA A 53 -21.26 -2.00 29.84
N SER A 54 -20.32 -2.55 30.61
CA SER A 54 -19.23 -3.49 30.30
C SER A 54 -18.93 -3.83 28.83
N ARG A 55 -17.70 -3.51 28.43
CA ARG A 55 -17.00 -4.15 27.31
C ARG A 55 -16.72 -5.64 27.63
N GLU A 56 -16.77 -6.45 26.57
CA GLU A 56 -16.38 -7.86 26.46
C GLU A 56 -17.28 -8.92 27.12
N GLY A 57 -17.75 -9.85 26.29
CA GLY A 57 -18.70 -10.90 26.63
C GLY A 57 -18.14 -11.91 27.63
N ASN A 58 -18.75 -11.94 28.82
CA ASN A 58 -18.47 -12.93 29.84
C ASN A 58 -19.15 -14.28 29.48
N ILE A 59 -18.55 -15.00 28.52
CA ILE A 59 -18.93 -16.37 28.11
C ILE A 59 -18.91 -17.33 29.32
N MET A 60 -18.01 -17.11 30.28
CA MET A 60 -17.91 -17.90 31.51
C MET A 60 -19.14 -17.75 32.42
N GLY A 61 -19.69 -16.54 32.53
CA GLY A 61 -20.94 -16.30 33.28
C GLY A 61 -22.18 -16.94 32.63
N ALA A 62 -22.16 -17.12 31.31
CA ALA A 62 -23.23 -17.79 30.57
C ALA A 62 -23.12 -19.33 30.63
N LEU A 63 -21.90 -19.89 30.64
CA LEU A 63 -21.64 -21.33 30.65
C LEU A 63 -21.60 -21.95 32.06
N ALA A 64 -21.13 -21.24 33.09
CA ALA A 64 -21.26 -21.70 34.48
C ALA A 64 -22.74 -21.85 34.87
N LYS A 65 -23.60 -20.97 34.35
CA LYS A 65 -25.06 -21.11 34.44
C LYS A 65 -25.57 -22.35 33.70
N SER A 66 -24.93 -22.82 32.63
CA SER A 66 -25.37 -23.99 31.87
C SER A 66 -25.04 -25.32 32.55
N GLN A 67 -23.87 -25.47 33.18
CA GLN A 67 -23.52 -26.68 33.96
C GLN A 67 -24.36 -26.80 35.23
N VAL A 68 -24.56 -25.68 35.94
CA VAL A 68 -25.47 -25.60 37.09
C VAL A 68 -26.92 -25.87 36.63
N TYR A 69 -27.32 -25.39 35.44
CA TYR A 69 -28.62 -25.69 34.85
C TYR A 69 -28.78 -27.17 34.47
N ILE A 70 -27.74 -27.85 33.96
CA ILE A 70 -27.78 -29.29 33.65
C ILE A 70 -27.87 -30.14 34.92
N MET A 71 -27.15 -29.77 35.99
CA MET A 71 -27.25 -30.46 37.28
C MET A 71 -28.64 -30.27 37.89
N ARG A 72 -29.17 -29.05 37.86
CA ARG A 72 -30.54 -28.74 38.32
C ARG A 72 -31.62 -29.42 37.46
N SER A 73 -31.44 -29.53 36.14
CA SER A 73 -32.40 -30.20 35.25
C SER A 73 -32.40 -31.72 35.40
N LYS A 74 -31.33 -32.31 35.96
CA LYS A 74 -31.27 -33.70 36.40
C LYS A 74 -31.70 -33.91 37.86
N GLY A 75 -32.27 -32.89 38.51
CA GLY A 75 -32.82 -32.96 39.87
C GLY A 75 -31.77 -32.88 40.99
N ILE A 76 -30.54 -32.45 40.69
CA ILE A 76 -29.48 -32.29 41.68
C ILE A 76 -29.54 -30.86 42.23
N GLU A 77 -29.78 -30.70 43.53
CA GLU A 77 -29.68 -29.41 44.21
C GLU A 77 -28.20 -28.99 44.32
N VAL A 78 -27.88 -27.82 43.76
CA VAL A 78 -26.53 -27.23 43.77
C VAL A 78 -26.58 -25.91 44.53
N SER A 79 -25.88 -25.85 45.67
CA SER A 79 -25.75 -24.62 46.47
C SER A 79 -25.00 -23.53 45.70
N GLN A 80 -25.26 -22.26 46.04
CA GLN A 80 -24.62 -21.14 45.36
C GLN A 80 -23.09 -21.13 45.56
N GLU A 81 -22.59 -21.64 46.69
CA GLU A 81 -21.15 -21.79 46.96
C GLU A 81 -20.52 -22.82 46.03
N VAL A 82 -21.14 -23.99 45.87
CA VAL A 82 -20.66 -25.05 44.96
C VAL A 82 -20.72 -24.57 43.50
N ALA A 83 -21.75 -23.83 43.12
CA ALA A 83 -21.84 -23.20 41.80
C ALA A 83 -20.70 -22.19 41.55
N ASN A 84 -20.33 -21.43 42.58
CA ASN A 84 -19.22 -20.47 42.51
C ASN A 84 -17.85 -21.18 42.46
N GLU A 85 -17.66 -22.28 43.18
CA GLU A 85 -16.46 -23.13 43.09
C GLU A 85 -16.32 -23.79 41.72
N ILE A 86 -17.40 -24.34 41.16
CA ILE A 86 -17.39 -24.93 39.81
C ILE A 86 -17.01 -23.87 38.78
N ALA A 87 -17.56 -22.65 38.88
CA ALA A 87 -17.20 -21.53 38.00
C ALA A 87 -15.73 -21.08 38.17
N ALA A 88 -15.15 -21.22 39.37
CA ALA A 88 -13.76 -20.87 39.67
C ALA A 88 -12.75 -21.98 39.31
N SER A 89 -13.19 -23.24 39.19
CA SER A 89 -12.34 -24.42 39.01
C SER A 89 -11.70 -24.53 37.61
N PHE A 90 -12.31 -23.95 36.58
CA PHE A 90 -11.80 -24.00 35.20
C PHE A 90 -11.16 -22.68 34.79
N SER A 91 -9.85 -22.69 34.59
CA SER A 91 -9.07 -21.53 34.14
C SER A 91 -8.81 -21.59 32.64
N THR A 92 -9.40 -20.65 31.90
CA THR A 92 -9.22 -20.49 30.45
C THR A 92 -7.75 -20.35 30.07
N SER A 93 -6.98 -19.55 30.83
CA SER A 93 -5.54 -19.36 30.57
C SER A 93 -4.77 -20.66 30.78
N ARG A 94 -4.99 -21.37 31.89
CA ARG A 94 -4.32 -22.66 32.15
C ARG A 94 -4.63 -23.71 31.08
N PHE A 95 -5.88 -23.81 30.64
CA PHE A 95 -6.25 -24.76 29.59
C PHE A 95 -5.59 -24.40 28.25
N GLN A 96 -5.62 -23.12 27.85
CA GLN A 96 -4.98 -22.67 26.61
C GLN A 96 -3.46 -22.84 26.65
N ASP A 97 -2.82 -22.59 27.78
CA ASP A 97 -1.38 -22.75 27.92
C ASP A 97 -0.99 -24.24 27.88
N ALA A 98 -1.73 -25.11 28.57
CA ALA A 98 -1.51 -26.56 28.48
C ALA A 98 -1.73 -27.11 27.06
N LEU A 99 -2.73 -26.58 26.33
CA LEU A 99 -2.97 -26.97 24.95
C LEU A 99 -1.85 -26.51 24.01
N LYS A 100 -1.32 -25.29 24.20
CA LYS A 100 -0.15 -24.79 23.45
C LYS A 100 1.08 -25.64 23.76
N ASP A 101 1.34 -25.91 25.04
CA ASP A 101 2.49 -26.70 25.48
C ASP A 101 2.44 -28.10 24.86
N TRP A 102 1.27 -28.74 24.82
CA TRP A 102 1.09 -30.04 24.16
C TRP A 102 1.33 -29.97 22.66
N VAL A 103 0.73 -28.99 21.97
CA VAL A 103 0.91 -28.82 20.51
C VAL A 103 2.39 -28.61 20.17
N VAL A 104 3.10 -27.82 20.98
CA VAL A 104 4.53 -27.53 20.80
C VAL A 104 5.41 -28.73 21.14
N ALA A 105 5.17 -29.39 22.27
CA ALA A 105 5.98 -30.50 22.74
C ALA A 105 5.93 -31.71 21.80
N ASP A 106 4.74 -32.01 21.26
CA ASP A 106 4.51 -33.18 20.41
C ASP A 106 4.49 -32.84 18.90
N ASN A 107 4.85 -31.60 18.53
CA ASN A 107 4.84 -31.09 17.15
C ASN A 107 3.53 -31.39 16.40
N GLN A 108 2.40 -31.22 17.09
CA GLN A 108 1.09 -31.52 16.54
C GLN A 108 0.68 -30.44 15.53
N SER A 109 -0.04 -30.84 14.48
CA SER A 109 -0.65 -29.86 13.57
C SER A 109 -1.62 -28.97 14.35
N LEU A 110 -1.59 -27.65 14.13
CA LEU A 110 -2.61 -26.74 14.66
C LEU A 110 -4.02 -27.06 14.16
N ARG A 111 -4.19 -27.90 13.12
CA ARG A 111 -5.51 -28.42 12.72
C ARG A 111 -6.00 -29.58 13.58
N VAL A 112 -5.16 -30.21 14.41
CA VAL A 112 -5.57 -31.34 15.25
C VAL A 112 -6.73 -30.93 16.15
N ILE A 113 -6.69 -29.70 16.67
CA ILE A 113 -7.73 -29.11 17.52
C ILE A 113 -9.04 -28.81 16.77
N GLU A 114 -9.01 -28.85 15.43
CA GLU A 114 -10.19 -28.70 14.57
C GLU A 114 -10.80 -30.03 14.15
N THR A 115 -10.08 -31.15 14.32
CA THR A 115 -10.60 -32.45 13.88
C THR A 115 -11.85 -32.81 14.67
N PRO A 116 -12.90 -33.34 14.00
CA PRO A 116 -14.13 -33.73 14.69
C PRO A 116 -13.88 -34.71 15.84
N GLN A 117 -12.90 -35.60 15.69
CA GLN A 117 -12.52 -36.60 16.68
C GLN A 117 -11.89 -35.97 17.93
N PHE A 118 -10.94 -35.04 17.75
CA PHE A 118 -10.33 -34.33 18.88
C PHE A 118 -11.33 -33.42 19.58
N ARG A 119 -12.13 -32.66 18.81
CA ARG A 119 -13.21 -31.83 19.39
C ARG A 119 -14.21 -32.68 20.17
N ALA A 120 -14.62 -33.84 19.65
CA ALA A 120 -15.48 -34.77 20.35
C ALA A 120 -14.83 -35.30 21.64
N MET A 121 -13.54 -35.61 21.62
CA MET A 121 -12.77 -36.04 22.79
C MET A 121 -12.71 -34.95 23.86
N ILE A 122 -12.41 -33.70 23.49
CA ILE A 122 -12.37 -32.57 24.43
C ILE A 122 -13.79 -32.24 24.94
N ALA A 123 -14.81 -32.29 24.08
CA ALA A 123 -16.21 -32.09 24.48
C ALA A 123 -16.68 -33.14 25.49
N ALA A 124 -16.22 -34.39 25.37
CA ALA A 124 -16.55 -35.47 26.29
C ALA A 124 -16.00 -35.21 27.71
N VAL A 125 -14.84 -34.55 27.81
CA VAL A 125 -14.21 -34.20 29.09
C VAL A 125 -14.76 -32.88 29.64
N SER A 126 -14.88 -31.86 28.79
CA SER A 126 -15.42 -30.56 29.14
C SER A 126 -15.96 -29.84 27.91
N PRO A 127 -17.29 -29.66 27.79
CA PRO A 127 -17.89 -28.84 26.74
C PRO A 127 -17.39 -27.38 26.75
N LEU A 128 -16.98 -26.87 27.94
CA LEU A 128 -16.34 -25.56 28.06
C LEU A 128 -14.97 -25.51 27.40
N ALA A 129 -14.17 -26.57 27.55
CA ALA A 129 -12.86 -26.67 26.94
C ALA A 129 -12.95 -26.79 25.40
N GLU A 130 -13.95 -27.51 24.88
CA GLU A 130 -14.18 -27.61 23.43
C GLU A 130 -14.60 -26.27 22.82
N ALA A 131 -15.51 -25.55 23.49
CA ALA A 131 -15.94 -24.23 23.05
C ALA A 131 -14.80 -23.18 23.02
N LEU A 132 -13.71 -23.43 23.74
CA LEU A 132 -12.50 -22.61 23.73
C LEU A 132 -11.49 -23.00 22.64
N LEU A 133 -11.69 -24.13 21.94
CA LEU A 133 -10.85 -24.51 20.80
C LEU A 133 -11.15 -23.59 19.63
N TRP A 134 -10.17 -22.79 19.24
CA TRP A 134 -10.33 -21.78 18.19
C TRP A 134 -10.30 -22.40 16.78
N PRO A 135 -11.09 -21.87 15.82
CA PRO A 135 -11.03 -22.30 14.43
C PRO A 135 -9.80 -21.70 13.73
N VAL A 136 -8.80 -22.55 13.48
CA VAL A 136 -7.55 -22.30 12.76
C VAL A 136 -7.75 -22.09 11.25
N ALA A 137 -8.70 -22.79 10.62
CA ALA A 137 -8.92 -22.76 9.17
C ALA A 137 -9.51 -21.43 8.64
N ASN A 138 -10.03 -20.56 9.52
CA ASN A 138 -10.70 -19.31 9.11
C ASN A 138 -9.85 -18.05 9.23
N TYR A 139 -8.67 -18.10 9.87
CA TYR A 139 -7.87 -16.89 10.16
C TYR A 139 -7.49 -16.09 8.91
N LEU A 140 -7.10 -16.79 7.84
CA LEU A 140 -6.65 -16.14 6.61
C LEU A 140 -7.79 -15.73 5.65
N ARG A 141 -9.05 -16.08 5.95
CA ARG A 141 -10.20 -15.71 5.13
C ARG A 141 -10.55 -14.22 5.26
N GLU A 142 -10.20 -13.61 6.39
CA GLU A 142 -10.42 -12.19 6.66
C GLU A 142 -9.31 -11.29 6.07
N ALA A 143 -8.27 -11.89 5.47
CA ALA A 143 -7.19 -11.14 4.85
C ALA A 143 -7.72 -10.33 3.65
N ARG A 144 -7.57 -9.00 3.74
CA ARG A 144 -7.90 -8.03 2.68
C ARG A 144 -6.67 -7.66 1.83
N SER A 145 -5.48 -7.84 2.37
CA SER A 145 -4.21 -7.68 1.65
C SER A 145 -3.72 -9.02 1.10
N LEU A 146 -2.63 -8.96 0.33
CA LEU A 146 -1.78 -10.14 0.16
C LEU A 146 -1.26 -10.62 1.51
N ILE A 147 -0.95 -11.91 1.59
CA ILE A 147 -0.45 -12.59 2.78
C ILE A 147 1.06 -12.68 2.66
N HIS A 148 1.77 -11.83 3.38
CA HIS A 148 3.23 -11.81 3.42
C HIS A 148 3.73 -12.89 4.36
N VAL A 149 4.93 -13.43 4.11
CA VAL A 149 5.48 -14.59 4.81
C VAL A 149 6.86 -14.25 5.35
N SER A 150 7.14 -14.68 6.57
CA SER A 150 8.51 -14.78 7.09
C SER A 150 8.72 -16.20 7.60
N PHE A 151 9.90 -16.75 7.40
CA PHE A 151 10.28 -18.00 8.04
C PHE A 151 11.72 -17.95 8.54
N ASP A 152 11.93 -18.58 9.69
CA ASP A 152 13.22 -18.64 10.38
C ASP A 152 13.61 -20.10 10.60
N ASN A 153 14.87 -20.41 10.35
CA ASN A 153 15.39 -21.78 10.40
C ASN A 153 16.48 -21.87 11.46
N TRP A 154 16.32 -22.79 12.42
CA TRP A 154 17.35 -23.02 13.44
C TRP A 154 17.48 -24.50 13.77
N THR A 155 18.64 -24.85 14.30
CA THR A 155 18.91 -26.18 14.85
C THR A 155 18.90 -26.08 16.38
N SER A 156 18.27 -27.05 17.04
CA SER A 156 18.26 -27.19 18.50
C SER A 156 19.67 -27.38 19.07
N THR A 157 19.83 -27.05 20.35
CA THR A 157 21.09 -27.21 21.07
C THR A 157 21.49 -28.69 21.11
N GLY A 158 22.64 -29.03 20.52
CA GLY A 158 23.09 -30.42 20.36
C GLY A 158 22.91 -30.98 18.95
N GLY A 159 22.28 -30.24 18.02
CA GLY A 159 22.24 -30.59 16.59
C GLY A 159 21.23 -31.68 16.22
N GLN A 160 20.38 -32.11 17.16
CA GLN A 160 19.48 -33.26 16.97
C GLN A 160 18.25 -32.94 16.12
N TYR A 161 17.70 -31.73 16.25
CA TYR A 161 16.47 -31.32 15.57
C TYR A 161 16.65 -29.99 14.84
N ALA A 162 16.07 -29.89 13.65
CA ALA A 162 16.07 -28.71 12.80
C ALA A 162 14.63 -28.20 12.64
N PHE A 163 14.35 -26.93 12.92
CA PHE A 163 13.00 -26.37 12.87
C PHE A 163 12.92 -25.22 11.87
N THR A 164 11.75 -25.07 11.24
CA THR A 164 11.37 -23.88 10.47
C THR A 164 10.15 -23.24 11.10
N GLY A 165 10.26 -22.07 11.71
CA GLY A 165 9.09 -21.29 12.10
C GLY A 165 8.56 -20.51 10.90
N LEU A 166 7.30 -20.73 10.49
CA LEU A 166 6.66 -20.00 9.38
C LEU A 166 5.55 -19.07 9.91
N CYS A 167 5.77 -17.78 9.76
CA CYS A 167 4.85 -16.71 10.13
C CYS A 167 4.25 -16.04 8.90
N VAL A 168 3.04 -15.52 9.04
CA VAL A 168 2.37 -14.71 8.03
C VAL A 168 1.91 -13.37 8.58
N HIS A 169 1.85 -12.40 7.69
CA HIS A 169 1.54 -11.00 7.99
C HIS A 169 0.52 -10.48 6.96
N TYR A 170 -0.60 -9.92 7.41
CA TYR A 170 -1.63 -9.39 6.52
C TYR A 170 -2.51 -8.33 7.20
N LEU A 171 -3.27 -7.58 6.41
CA LEU A 171 -4.32 -6.67 6.89
C LEU A 171 -5.67 -7.39 6.91
N ASN A 172 -6.35 -7.35 8.05
CA ASN A 172 -7.70 -7.93 8.20
C ASN A 172 -8.81 -7.03 7.61
N SER A 173 -10.07 -7.43 7.77
CA SER A 173 -11.25 -6.67 7.31
C SER A 173 -11.40 -5.28 7.91
N GLU A 174 -10.79 -5.04 9.07
CA GLU A 174 -10.79 -3.75 9.78
C GLU A 174 -9.59 -2.88 9.39
N GLY A 175 -8.69 -3.40 8.54
CA GLY A 175 -7.45 -2.72 8.14
C GLY A 175 -6.35 -2.75 9.20
N LYS A 176 -6.47 -3.61 10.21
CA LYS A 176 -5.44 -3.83 11.23
C LYS A 176 -4.40 -4.85 10.74
N LEU A 177 -3.13 -4.59 11.03
CA LEU A 177 -2.04 -5.55 10.81
C LEU A 177 -2.18 -6.74 11.77
N VAL A 178 -2.09 -7.93 11.21
CA VAL A 178 -2.20 -9.21 11.91
C VAL A 178 -0.98 -10.07 11.58
N ASP A 179 -0.36 -10.60 12.62
CA ASP A 179 0.80 -11.49 12.56
C ASP A 179 0.41 -12.86 13.17
N HIS A 180 0.66 -13.95 12.43
CA HIS A 180 0.31 -15.30 12.88
C HIS A 180 1.40 -16.33 12.53
N LEU A 181 1.77 -17.17 13.50
CA LEU A 181 2.56 -18.38 13.26
C LEU A 181 1.64 -19.45 12.65
N LEU A 182 1.96 -19.90 11.43
CA LEU A 182 1.21 -20.96 10.76
C LEU A 182 1.74 -22.36 11.05
N GLY A 183 3.04 -22.49 11.34
CA GLY A 183 3.62 -23.80 11.64
C GLY A 183 5.07 -23.72 12.09
N LEU A 184 5.48 -24.79 12.78
CA LEU A 184 6.85 -25.01 13.28
C LEU A 184 7.37 -26.41 12.85
N PRO A 185 7.34 -26.77 11.56
CA PRO A 185 7.75 -28.10 11.12
C PRO A 185 9.22 -28.40 11.46
N GLU A 186 9.47 -29.67 11.72
CA GLU A 186 10.82 -30.22 11.75
C GLU A 186 11.32 -30.48 10.32
N LEU A 187 12.45 -29.88 9.96
CA LEU A 187 13.12 -30.12 8.68
C LEU A 187 13.97 -31.39 8.75
N HIS A 188 13.57 -32.40 7.98
CA HIS A 188 14.32 -33.63 7.85
C HIS A 188 15.35 -33.52 6.71
N GLY A 189 16.59 -33.96 6.96
CA GLY A 189 17.68 -33.94 5.98
C GLY A 189 18.43 -32.60 5.90
N ALA A 190 19.12 -32.36 4.78
CA ALA A 190 19.94 -31.16 4.62
C ALA A 190 19.07 -29.88 4.54
N HIS A 191 19.53 -28.78 5.15
CA HIS A 191 18.89 -27.46 5.14
C HIS A 191 19.01 -26.73 3.79
N THR A 192 18.66 -27.40 2.69
CA THR A 192 18.66 -26.84 1.34
C THR A 192 17.45 -25.93 1.12
N GLY A 193 17.58 -24.99 0.18
CA GLY A 193 16.46 -24.11 -0.18
C GLY A 193 15.21 -24.86 -0.63
N ASN A 194 15.39 -25.96 -1.36
CA ASN A 194 14.28 -26.80 -1.85
C ASN A 194 13.49 -27.45 -0.72
N ASN A 195 14.17 -27.96 0.32
CA ASN A 195 13.51 -28.58 1.46
C ASN A 195 12.72 -27.56 2.29
N ILE A 196 13.30 -26.36 2.48
CA ILE A 196 12.63 -25.23 3.13
C ILE A 196 11.39 -24.81 2.33
N ALA A 197 11.51 -24.68 1.01
CA ALA A 197 10.40 -24.33 0.13
C ALA A 197 9.28 -25.39 0.17
N ALA A 198 9.61 -26.68 0.14
CA ALA A 198 8.64 -27.77 0.22
C ALA A 198 7.82 -27.74 1.53
N ALA A 199 8.51 -27.53 2.66
CA ALA A 199 7.84 -27.36 3.96
C ALA A 199 6.93 -26.13 3.97
N ALA A 200 7.42 -24.99 3.49
CA ALA A 200 6.66 -23.75 3.41
C ALA A 200 5.43 -23.86 2.49
N THR A 201 5.58 -24.44 1.30
CA THR A 201 4.48 -24.70 0.35
C THR A 201 3.41 -25.56 0.99
N THR A 202 3.81 -26.65 1.66
CA THR A 202 2.86 -27.57 2.31
C THR A 202 2.00 -26.82 3.32
N ILE A 203 2.62 -26.01 4.19
CA ILE A 203 1.91 -25.22 5.20
C ILE A 203 1.02 -24.16 4.54
N LEU A 204 1.53 -23.39 3.58
CA LEU A 204 0.75 -22.34 2.91
C LEU A 204 -0.49 -22.92 2.21
N ARG A 205 -0.35 -24.06 1.50
CA ARG A 205 -1.47 -24.76 0.86
C ARG A 205 -2.46 -25.32 1.88
N LEU A 206 -1.98 -25.89 2.99
CA LEU A 206 -2.84 -26.38 4.10
C LEU A 206 -3.73 -25.27 4.68
N PHE A 207 -3.23 -24.05 4.74
CA PHE A 207 -3.99 -22.88 5.18
C PHE A 207 -4.74 -22.17 4.03
N GLY A 208 -4.78 -22.80 2.86
CA GLY A 208 -5.50 -22.31 1.70
C GLY A 208 -4.90 -21.05 1.11
N VAL A 209 -3.61 -20.77 1.26
CA VAL A 209 -2.94 -19.67 0.56
C VAL A 209 -2.66 -20.11 -0.88
N ASP A 210 -3.17 -19.33 -1.83
CA ASP A 210 -3.04 -19.59 -3.27
C ASP A 210 -2.14 -18.53 -3.95
N ASN A 211 -1.89 -18.74 -5.23
CA ASN A 211 -1.03 -17.91 -6.08
C ASN A 211 -1.52 -16.45 -6.13
N ALA A 212 -2.83 -16.21 -5.97
CA ALA A 212 -3.42 -14.88 -5.99
C ALA A 212 -3.27 -14.14 -4.65
N ARG A 213 -3.13 -14.87 -3.54
CA ARG A 213 -3.07 -14.30 -2.19
C ARG A 213 -1.66 -14.25 -1.60
N VAL A 214 -0.72 -15.05 -2.09
CA VAL A 214 0.66 -15.01 -1.57
C VAL A 214 1.34 -13.68 -1.88
N GLY A 215 1.92 -13.08 -0.84
CA GLY A 215 2.58 -11.78 -0.85
C GLY A 215 4.10 -11.88 -0.97
N TYR A 216 4.79 -11.18 -0.07
CA TYR A 216 6.25 -11.01 -0.07
C TYR A 216 6.90 -11.87 1.01
N PHE A 217 8.16 -12.26 0.82
CA PHE A 217 8.92 -13.12 1.72
C PHE A 217 10.03 -12.34 2.42
N VAL A 218 9.90 -12.07 3.73
CA VAL A 218 10.91 -11.37 4.53
C VAL A 218 11.74 -12.38 5.31
N LEU A 219 12.98 -12.61 4.86
CA LEU A 219 13.85 -13.66 5.41
C LEU A 219 15.26 -13.10 5.68
N ASP A 220 16.03 -13.78 6.51
CA ASP A 220 17.44 -13.45 6.75
C ASP A 220 18.28 -13.55 5.46
N ASN A 221 19.57 -13.24 5.52
CA ASN A 221 20.42 -13.20 4.33
C ASN A 221 21.21 -14.50 4.09
N ALA A 222 20.75 -15.64 4.61
CA ALA A 222 21.32 -16.94 4.28
C ALA A 222 21.06 -17.27 2.79
N SER A 223 22.03 -17.93 2.14
CA SER A 223 21.97 -18.23 0.70
C SER A 223 20.89 -19.24 0.33
N ASN A 224 20.64 -20.22 1.20
CA ASN A 224 19.55 -21.19 1.06
C ASN A 224 18.16 -20.53 0.98
N ASN A 225 17.96 -19.38 1.62
CA ASN A 225 16.70 -18.63 1.53
C ASN A 225 16.49 -17.95 0.18
N ASP A 226 17.54 -17.74 -0.63
CA ASP A 226 17.37 -17.24 -2.00
C ASP A 226 16.86 -18.36 -2.89
N THR A 227 17.50 -19.53 -2.83
CA THR A 227 17.04 -20.73 -3.53
C THR A 227 15.63 -21.15 -3.08
N ALA A 228 15.30 -21.03 -1.80
CA ALA A 228 13.96 -21.36 -1.30
C ALA A 228 12.87 -20.46 -1.94
N VAL A 229 13.13 -19.16 -2.07
CA VAL A 229 12.16 -18.23 -2.68
C VAL A 229 12.11 -18.40 -4.20
N GLU A 230 13.19 -18.82 -4.85
CA GLU A 230 13.17 -19.24 -6.26
C GLU A 230 12.26 -20.45 -6.46
N SER A 231 12.36 -21.50 -5.64
CA SER A 231 11.45 -22.65 -5.72
C SER A 231 9.99 -22.26 -5.40
N LEU A 232 9.75 -21.37 -4.43
CA LEU A 232 8.41 -20.86 -4.15
C LEU A 232 7.85 -20.02 -5.31
N ALA A 233 8.71 -19.31 -6.03
CA ALA A 233 8.34 -18.51 -7.19
C ALA A 233 7.82 -19.38 -8.34
N GLU A 234 8.45 -20.53 -8.58
CA GLU A 234 7.99 -21.53 -9.54
C GLU A 234 6.63 -22.11 -9.15
N GLU A 235 6.45 -22.47 -7.88
CA GLU A 235 5.23 -23.09 -7.35
C GLU A 235 4.01 -22.15 -7.34
N PHE A 236 4.21 -20.88 -6.98
CA PHE A 236 3.14 -19.90 -6.83
C PHE A 236 3.03 -18.89 -7.99
N GLY A 237 3.92 -18.94 -8.99
CA GLY A 237 3.86 -18.12 -10.19
C GLY A 237 4.15 -16.63 -9.95
N PHE A 238 5.29 -16.32 -9.33
CA PHE A 238 5.77 -14.94 -9.17
C PHE A 238 7.25 -14.78 -9.55
N ILE A 239 7.76 -13.55 -9.58
CA ILE A 239 9.19 -13.27 -9.83
C ILE A 239 9.92 -13.21 -8.48
N ALA A 240 10.84 -14.15 -8.24
CA ALA A 240 11.55 -14.28 -6.96
C ALA A 240 12.26 -12.99 -6.53
N SER A 241 12.95 -12.31 -7.45
CA SER A 241 13.69 -11.07 -7.18
C SER A 241 12.79 -9.92 -6.73
N GLU A 242 11.53 -9.88 -7.16
CA GLU A 242 10.57 -8.83 -6.78
C GLU A 242 9.95 -9.05 -5.39
N ARG A 243 9.84 -10.32 -4.96
CA ARG A 243 9.13 -10.70 -3.73
C ARG A 243 10.05 -11.18 -2.60
N ARG A 244 11.36 -11.30 -2.84
CA ARG A 244 12.39 -11.64 -1.85
C ARG A 244 12.88 -10.41 -1.09
N LEU A 245 12.42 -10.26 0.14
CA LEU A 245 12.80 -9.20 1.06
C LEU A 245 13.86 -9.70 2.06
N ARG A 246 14.94 -8.93 2.27
CA ARG A 246 15.98 -9.18 3.27
C ARG A 246 15.61 -8.60 4.64
N CYS A 247 15.95 -9.33 5.69
CA CYS A 247 15.83 -8.86 7.05
C CYS A 247 16.83 -7.72 7.35
N CYS A 248 16.31 -6.51 7.61
CA CYS A 248 17.11 -5.34 7.97
C CYS A 248 17.96 -5.58 9.23
N CYS A 249 17.36 -6.19 10.26
CA CYS A 249 18.04 -6.47 11.53
C CYS A 249 19.24 -7.42 11.35
N HIS A 250 19.10 -8.44 10.49
CA HIS A 250 20.22 -9.33 10.16
C HIS A 250 21.36 -8.58 9.47
N ILE A 251 21.04 -7.62 8.60
CA ILE A 251 22.05 -6.81 7.89
C ILE A 251 22.77 -5.86 8.83
N LEU A 252 22.05 -5.19 9.73
CA LEU A 252 22.65 -4.36 10.77
C LEU A 252 23.59 -5.17 11.65
N ASN A 253 23.19 -6.39 12.04
CA ASN A 253 24.04 -7.31 12.78
C ASN A 253 25.30 -7.70 11.99
N LEU A 254 25.19 -7.99 10.69
CA LEU A 254 26.37 -8.27 9.85
C LEU A 254 27.31 -7.07 9.75
N SER A 255 26.77 -5.85 9.63
CA SER A 255 27.57 -4.62 9.62
C SER A 255 28.27 -4.38 10.95
N ALA A 256 27.57 -4.55 12.08
CA ALA A 256 28.16 -4.46 13.42
C ALA A 256 29.26 -5.51 13.63
N GLN A 257 29.05 -6.75 13.17
CA GLN A 257 30.07 -7.80 13.24
C GLN A 257 31.30 -7.48 12.39
N LEU A 258 31.13 -6.82 11.22
CA LEU A 258 32.27 -6.36 10.42
C LEU A 258 33.08 -5.27 11.15
N VAL A 259 32.41 -4.35 11.86
CA VAL A 259 33.10 -3.33 12.68
C VAL A 259 33.94 -3.98 13.78
N ILE A 260 33.38 -4.98 14.47
CA ILE A 260 34.03 -5.62 15.62
C ILE A 260 35.15 -6.60 15.22
N TRP A 261 34.97 -7.36 14.13
CA TRP A 261 35.85 -8.50 13.79
C TRP A 261 36.63 -8.39 12.47
N GLY A 262 36.29 -7.44 11.60
CA GLY A 262 36.87 -7.32 10.25
C GLY A 262 36.53 -8.48 9.30
N LYS A 263 37.29 -8.63 8.21
CA LYS A 263 37.12 -9.66 7.15
C LYS A 263 38.43 -10.43 6.87
N ASP A 264 38.40 -11.42 5.98
CA ASP A 264 39.58 -12.16 5.50
C ASP A 264 40.38 -11.38 4.43
N ARG A 265 41.68 -11.73 4.32
CA ARG A 265 42.81 -11.31 3.42
C ARG A 265 42.54 -10.42 2.20
N SER A 266 41.39 -10.52 1.54
CA SER A 266 41.07 -9.82 0.30
C SER A 266 40.42 -8.43 0.49
N ALA A 267 40.49 -7.86 1.68
CA ALA A 267 39.66 -6.71 2.09
C ALA A 267 40.46 -5.44 2.44
N TYR A 268 41.80 -5.52 2.42
CA TYR A 268 42.70 -4.40 2.71
C TYR A 268 43.05 -3.66 1.41
N GLU A 269 42.92 -2.32 1.40
CA GLU A 269 43.32 -1.47 0.27
C GLU A 269 44.75 -0.93 0.47
N ASN A 270 45.70 -1.84 0.75
CA ASN A 270 47.12 -1.52 0.98
C ASN A 270 48.02 -2.22 -0.04
N GLU A 271 49.27 -1.76 -0.18
CA GLU A 271 50.26 -2.38 -1.07
C GLU A 271 50.49 -3.86 -0.70
N ALA A 272 50.66 -4.73 -1.70
CA ALA A 272 50.70 -6.18 -1.53
C ALA A 272 51.77 -6.68 -0.53
N ALA A 273 52.79 -5.86 -0.24
CA ALA A 273 53.86 -6.14 0.71
C ALA A 273 53.40 -6.14 2.19
N HIS A 274 52.30 -5.46 2.54
CA HIS A 274 51.84 -5.29 3.94
C HIS A 274 50.69 -6.22 4.34
N LEU A 275 50.13 -6.96 3.37
CA LEU A 275 48.93 -7.81 3.57
C LEU A 275 49.15 -9.00 4.51
N GLU A 276 50.35 -9.60 4.53
CA GLU A 276 50.66 -10.76 5.39
C GLU A 276 50.89 -10.36 6.86
N GLU A 277 51.44 -9.16 7.10
CA GLU A 277 51.63 -8.62 8.45
C GLU A 277 50.29 -8.20 9.07
N GLU A 278 49.40 -7.58 8.29
CA GLU A 278 48.05 -7.20 8.72
C GLU A 278 47.13 -8.40 9.01
N GLU A 279 47.22 -9.47 8.21
CA GLU A 279 46.47 -10.71 8.44
C GLU A 279 46.90 -11.36 9.77
N LYS A 280 48.21 -11.40 10.02
CA LYS A 280 48.78 -11.91 11.26
C LYS A 280 48.41 -11.04 12.46
N TYR A 281 48.43 -9.72 12.32
CA TYR A 281 48.03 -8.79 13.37
C TYR A 281 46.53 -8.85 13.66
N MET A 282 45.69 -9.06 12.65
CA MET A 282 44.23 -9.24 12.82
C MET A 282 43.86 -10.56 13.46
N ASP A 283 44.58 -11.64 13.15
CA ASP A 283 44.43 -12.91 13.87
C ASP A 283 44.93 -12.80 15.32
N GLU A 284 45.99 -12.04 15.57
CA GLU A 284 46.46 -11.71 16.92
C GLU A 284 45.47 -10.79 17.66
N TRP A 285 44.85 -9.81 17.02
CA TRP A 285 43.81 -8.94 17.58
C TRP A 285 42.53 -9.71 17.92
N ARG A 286 42.07 -10.59 17.03
CA ARG A 286 40.90 -11.46 17.27
C ARG A 286 41.14 -12.40 18.45
N LYS A 287 42.39 -12.81 18.69
CA LYS A 287 42.77 -13.79 19.71
C LYS A 287 43.24 -13.19 21.03
N TYR A 288 43.91 -12.04 21.00
CA TYR A 288 44.60 -11.42 22.15
C TYR A 288 44.32 -9.93 22.30
N GLY A 289 43.49 -9.33 21.45
CA GLY A 289 43.02 -7.95 21.61
C GLY A 289 42.00 -7.81 22.76
N PRO A 290 41.67 -6.58 23.19
CA PRO A 290 40.81 -6.32 24.35
C PRO A 290 39.45 -7.04 24.31
N VAL A 291 38.83 -7.12 23.13
CA VAL A 291 37.54 -7.80 22.94
C VAL A 291 37.67 -9.33 23.05
N GLY A 292 38.75 -9.91 22.50
CA GLY A 292 39.02 -11.35 22.61
C GLY A 292 39.31 -11.77 24.05
N VAL A 293 40.15 -10.99 24.75
CA VAL A 293 40.47 -11.21 26.18
C VAL A 293 39.22 -11.13 27.05
N LEU A 294 38.36 -10.12 26.85
CA LEU A 294 37.11 -10.01 27.59
C LEU A 294 36.24 -11.26 27.43
N PHE A 295 36.18 -11.85 26.23
CA PHE A 295 35.39 -13.04 26.00
C PHE A 295 36.00 -14.30 26.60
N ASP A 296 37.32 -14.41 26.62
CA ASP A 296 38.02 -15.48 27.33
C ASP A 296 37.76 -15.40 28.84
N VAL A 297 37.76 -14.19 29.40
CA VAL A 297 37.40 -13.96 30.81
C VAL A 297 35.95 -14.37 31.06
N ILE A 298 35.00 -13.92 30.24
CA ILE A 298 33.58 -14.30 30.36
C ILE A 298 33.40 -15.82 30.19
N ALA A 299 34.13 -16.45 29.27
CA ALA A 299 34.10 -17.89 29.06
C ALA A 299 34.70 -18.66 30.24
N SER A 300 35.70 -18.11 30.93
CA SER A 300 36.27 -18.69 32.14
C SER A 300 35.28 -18.70 33.31
N ILE A 301 34.35 -17.72 33.36
CA ILE A 301 33.31 -17.59 34.39
C ILE A 301 32.10 -18.49 34.05
N CYS A 302 32.36 -19.77 33.82
CA CYS A 302 31.37 -20.75 33.39
C CYS A 302 31.02 -21.79 34.45
N THR A 303 31.85 -21.96 35.49
CA THR A 303 31.64 -22.92 36.56
C THR A 303 30.88 -22.31 37.75
N PRO A 304 30.18 -23.12 38.57
CA PRO A 304 29.54 -22.64 39.80
C PRO A 304 30.50 -21.87 40.71
N GLN A 305 31.73 -22.36 40.87
CA GLN A 305 32.76 -21.77 41.72
C GLN A 305 33.21 -20.40 41.21
N THR A 306 33.48 -20.28 39.90
CA THR A 306 33.87 -19.00 39.28
C THR A 306 32.74 -17.98 39.28
N ARG A 307 31.47 -18.44 39.17
CA ARG A 307 30.31 -17.54 39.27
C ARG A 307 30.13 -17.03 40.68
N GLN A 308 30.22 -17.89 41.70
CA GLN A 308 30.17 -17.47 43.10
C GLN A 308 31.28 -16.49 43.47
N LEU A 309 32.49 -16.64 42.89
CA LEU A 309 33.55 -15.67 43.07
C LEU A 309 33.16 -14.29 42.52
N LEU A 310 32.62 -14.23 41.30
CA LEU A 310 32.17 -12.97 40.70
C LEU A 310 30.98 -12.35 41.47
N GLU A 311 30.07 -13.17 42.01
CA GLU A 311 28.96 -12.70 42.85
C GLU A 311 29.46 -12.07 44.16
N ARG A 312 30.48 -12.66 44.80
CA ARG A 312 31.11 -12.09 46.00
C ARG A 312 31.77 -10.73 45.71
N LEU A 313 32.53 -10.63 44.63
CA LEU A 313 33.19 -9.38 44.22
C LEU A 313 32.17 -8.28 43.91
N GLN A 314 31.01 -8.62 43.35
CA GLN A 314 29.89 -7.67 43.19
C GLN A 314 29.31 -7.20 44.54
N CYS A 315 29.21 -8.09 45.54
CA CYS A 315 28.79 -7.69 46.89
C CYS A 315 29.80 -6.76 47.54
N GLU A 316 31.10 -7.10 47.47
CA GLU A 316 32.19 -6.31 48.05
C GLU A 316 32.26 -4.90 47.45
N GLU A 317 32.11 -4.78 46.12
CA GLU A 317 32.03 -3.48 45.45
C GLU A 317 30.79 -2.70 45.90
N ALA A 318 29.62 -3.32 45.96
CA ALA A 318 28.39 -2.66 46.40
C ALA A 318 28.48 -2.17 47.86
N GLU A 319 29.10 -2.96 48.73
CA GLU A 319 29.40 -2.58 50.12
C GLU A 319 30.36 -1.37 50.17
N SER A 320 31.42 -1.36 49.36
CA SER A 320 32.37 -0.24 49.28
C SER A 320 31.72 1.06 48.81
N LEU A 321 30.70 0.96 47.96
CA LEU A 321 29.94 2.09 47.41
C LEU A 321 28.72 2.46 48.28
N GLY A 322 28.44 1.71 49.36
CA GLY A 322 27.31 1.95 50.25
C GLY A 322 25.93 1.73 49.61
N VAL A 323 25.85 0.86 48.59
CA VAL A 323 24.62 0.57 47.84
C VAL A 323 24.19 -0.89 48.04
N THR A 324 22.89 -1.15 47.91
CA THR A 324 22.37 -2.53 48.00
C THR A 324 22.88 -3.37 46.83
N PRO A 325 23.48 -4.55 47.07
CA PRO A 325 24.02 -5.39 45.99
C PRO A 325 22.91 -5.88 45.08
N HIS A 326 23.04 -5.62 43.78
CA HIS A 326 22.15 -6.16 42.75
C HIS A 326 22.95 -7.08 41.82
N ILE A 327 22.97 -8.37 42.17
CA ILE A 327 23.78 -9.38 41.48
C ILE A 327 23.32 -9.56 40.04
N ARG A 328 24.25 -9.37 39.10
CA ARG A 328 24.03 -9.54 37.67
C ARG A 328 24.89 -10.67 37.13
N GLN A 329 24.30 -11.49 36.27
CA GLN A 329 25.05 -12.53 35.54
C GLN A 329 25.73 -11.95 34.29
N LEU A 330 26.89 -12.47 33.92
CA LEU A 330 27.51 -12.10 32.63
C LEU A 330 26.67 -12.63 31.46
N VAL A 331 26.57 -11.82 30.41
CA VAL A 331 25.89 -12.21 29.17
C VAL A 331 26.93 -12.84 28.25
N LYS A 332 26.72 -14.08 27.84
CA LYS A 332 27.58 -14.73 26.84
C LYS A 332 27.20 -14.25 25.44
N PRO A 333 28.15 -13.78 24.61
CA PRO A 333 27.83 -13.35 23.25
C PRO A 333 27.44 -14.57 22.40
N VAL A 334 26.43 -14.38 21.54
CA VAL A 334 25.91 -15.42 20.63
C VAL A 334 25.85 -14.85 19.22
N LYS A 335 26.63 -15.43 18.30
CA LYS A 335 26.79 -14.94 16.91
C LYS A 335 25.47 -14.75 16.17
N THR A 336 24.50 -15.61 16.43
CA THR A 336 23.20 -15.67 15.75
C THR A 336 22.12 -14.80 16.40
N ARG A 337 22.28 -14.37 17.66
CA ARG A 337 21.27 -13.56 18.39
C ARG A 337 21.61 -12.08 18.33
N TRP A 338 20.69 -11.28 17.78
CA TRP A 338 20.86 -9.83 17.66
C TRP A 338 21.03 -9.16 19.04
N ASN A 339 21.91 -8.16 19.10
CA ASN A 339 22.33 -7.44 20.30
C ASN A 339 23.05 -8.25 21.39
N SER A 340 23.35 -9.54 21.18
CA SER A 340 24.06 -10.33 22.20
C SER A 340 25.43 -9.75 22.54
N TYR A 341 26.19 -9.31 21.54
CA TYR A 341 27.47 -8.62 21.70
C TYR A 341 27.31 -7.28 22.42
N PHE A 342 26.33 -6.47 22.03
CA PHE A 342 26.04 -5.19 22.70
C PHE A 342 25.70 -5.39 24.18
N ASN A 343 24.80 -6.31 24.50
CA ASN A 343 24.43 -6.64 25.88
C ASN A 343 25.60 -7.21 26.66
N THR A 344 26.49 -7.96 26.01
CA THR A 344 27.75 -8.45 26.61
C THR A 344 28.64 -7.29 27.01
N PHE A 345 28.85 -6.32 26.11
CA PHE A 345 29.70 -5.15 26.39
C PHE A 345 29.11 -4.24 27.45
N VAL A 346 27.80 -3.95 27.39
CA VAL A 346 27.12 -3.15 28.41
C VAL A 346 27.24 -3.85 29.77
N ARG A 347 26.97 -5.17 29.84
CA ARG A 347 27.09 -5.92 31.09
C ARG A 347 28.52 -5.98 31.60
N ALA A 348 29.51 -6.10 30.72
CA ALA A 348 30.91 -6.08 31.10
C ALA A 348 31.34 -4.71 31.65
N ALA A 349 30.89 -3.61 31.04
CA ALA A 349 31.16 -2.26 31.54
C ALA A 349 30.48 -1.98 32.89
N GLU A 350 29.23 -2.44 33.06
CA GLU A 350 28.53 -2.38 34.34
C GLU A 350 29.27 -3.14 35.45
N LEU A 351 29.93 -4.24 35.10
CA LEU A 351 30.64 -5.12 36.02
C LEU A 351 32.17 -4.98 35.92
N HIS A 352 32.69 -3.83 35.44
CA HIS A 352 34.13 -3.71 35.20
C HIS A 352 34.95 -3.92 36.49
N GLY A 353 34.59 -3.28 37.60
CA GLY A 353 35.29 -3.46 38.89
C GLY A 353 35.30 -4.92 39.38
N PRO A 354 34.15 -5.62 39.42
CA PRO A 354 34.12 -7.04 39.81
C PRO A 354 34.84 -7.97 38.80
N ILE A 355 34.85 -7.62 37.51
CA ILE A 355 35.62 -8.35 36.50
C ILE A 355 37.12 -8.15 36.70
N ASP A 356 37.56 -6.92 36.98
CA ASP A 356 38.96 -6.60 37.26
C ASP A 356 39.43 -7.33 38.53
N GLY A 357 38.65 -7.28 39.60
CA GLY A 357 38.92 -8.04 40.83
C GLY A 357 38.95 -9.56 40.61
N TYR A 358 38.10 -10.09 39.70
CA TYR A 358 38.14 -11.50 39.33
C TYR A 358 39.44 -11.84 38.59
N ILE A 359 39.88 -10.98 37.67
CA ILE A 359 41.13 -11.14 36.93
C ILE A 359 42.31 -11.10 37.91
N GLU A 360 42.35 -10.13 38.83
CA GLU A 360 43.40 -10.02 39.86
C GLU A 360 43.47 -11.27 40.73
N CYS A 361 42.33 -11.73 41.28
CA CYS A 361 42.26 -12.98 42.04
C CYS A 361 42.83 -14.17 41.24
N LYS A 362 42.48 -14.28 39.95
CA LYS A 362 42.98 -15.38 39.09
C LYS A 362 44.46 -15.23 38.76
N LEU A 363 44.96 -14.01 38.61
CA LEU A 363 46.39 -13.74 38.41
C LEU A 363 47.20 -14.08 39.65
N GLU A 364 46.67 -13.80 40.84
CA GLU A 364 47.27 -14.16 42.13
C GLU A 364 47.27 -15.68 42.35
N GLU A 365 46.14 -16.36 42.13
CA GLU A 365 46.04 -17.83 42.16
C GLU A 365 47.04 -18.49 41.19
N HIS A 366 47.16 -17.95 39.97
CA HIS A 366 48.16 -18.43 39.00
C HIS A 366 49.60 -18.06 39.38
N SER A 367 49.82 -16.95 40.08
CA SER A 367 51.13 -16.55 40.57
C SER A 367 51.65 -17.45 41.68
N ALA A 368 50.75 -18.00 42.50
CA ALA A 368 51.04 -19.01 43.51
C ALA A 368 51.26 -20.41 42.89
N ALA A 369 50.66 -20.70 41.74
CA ALA A 369 50.64 -22.05 41.15
C ALA A 369 51.75 -22.37 40.12
N THR A 370 52.52 -21.42 39.57
CA THR A 370 53.58 -21.79 38.59
C THR A 370 54.72 -20.76 38.44
N ALA A 371 55.85 -21.02 39.10
CA ALA A 371 57.07 -20.21 39.00
C ALA A 371 57.95 -20.50 37.75
N THR A 372 57.59 -21.45 36.87
CA THR A 372 58.54 -21.94 35.84
C THR A 372 58.10 -21.83 34.37
N SER A 373 56.89 -21.33 34.05
CA SER A 373 56.44 -21.17 32.64
C SER A 373 56.31 -19.71 32.17
N ARG A 374 56.65 -18.72 33.02
CA ARG A 374 56.35 -17.30 32.78
C ARG A 374 57.23 -16.58 31.74
N ARG A 375 58.37 -17.13 31.34
CA ARG A 375 59.33 -16.42 30.46
C ARG A 375 58.96 -16.36 28.97
N ARG A 376 58.00 -17.15 28.47
CA ARG A 376 57.69 -17.24 27.03
C ARG A 376 56.40 -16.55 26.57
N LYS A 377 55.41 -16.32 27.45
CA LYS A 377 54.13 -15.68 27.10
C LYS A 377 53.98 -14.22 27.57
N ASN A 378 54.56 -13.84 28.70
CA ASN A 378 54.50 -12.45 29.21
C ASN A 378 55.40 -11.46 28.44
N HIS A 379 56.39 -11.94 27.68
CA HIS A 379 57.19 -11.06 26.83
C HIS A 379 56.33 -10.52 25.66
N ARG A 380 55.57 -11.39 25.00
CA ARG A 380 54.72 -11.02 23.85
C ARG A 380 53.60 -10.01 24.15
N LEU A 381 53.05 -9.97 25.37
CA LEU A 381 52.00 -9.00 25.75
C LEU A 381 52.57 -7.64 26.17
N LYS A 382 53.84 -7.58 26.59
CA LYS A 382 54.54 -6.32 26.90
C LYS A 382 55.15 -5.66 25.66
N ASP A 383 55.39 -6.45 24.62
CA ASP A 383 55.98 -5.99 23.35
C ASP A 383 54.91 -5.52 22.34
N VAL A 384 53.60 -5.63 22.65
CA VAL A 384 52.53 -5.02 21.85
C VAL A 384 52.40 -3.57 22.28
N ASN A 385 52.94 -2.66 21.48
CA ASN A 385 52.72 -1.24 21.64
C ASN A 385 51.29 -0.89 21.17
N TYR A 386 50.35 -0.78 22.11
CA TYR A 386 48.96 -0.37 21.82
C TYR A 386 48.83 1.10 21.36
N GLU A 387 49.92 1.87 21.48
CA GLU A 387 50.07 3.28 21.11
C GLU A 387 51.10 3.43 19.95
N ASP A 388 51.34 2.37 19.18
CA ASP A 388 52.28 2.41 18.05
C ASP A 388 51.76 3.33 16.94
N LEU A 389 52.44 4.47 16.75
CA LEU A 389 52.13 5.45 15.71
C LEU A 389 52.40 4.90 14.30
N ASP A 390 53.19 3.82 14.19
CA ASP A 390 53.48 3.11 12.94
C ASP A 390 52.61 1.84 12.76
N ALA A 391 51.67 1.56 13.67
CA ALA A 391 50.66 0.52 13.44
C ALA A 391 49.81 0.88 12.20
N PRO A 392 49.44 -0.08 11.33
CA PRO A 392 48.70 0.20 10.10
C PRO A 392 47.50 1.09 10.39
N GLU A 393 47.48 2.29 9.80
CA GLU A 393 46.50 3.35 10.10
C GLU A 393 45.06 2.78 10.11
N ASP A 394 44.45 2.83 11.29
CA ASP A 394 43.04 2.65 11.58
C ASP A 394 42.32 1.42 10.97
N HIS A 395 42.58 0.25 11.53
CA HIS A 395 41.74 -0.94 11.34
C HIS A 395 40.26 -0.69 11.67
N LEU A 396 39.95 0.20 12.61
CA LEU A 396 38.58 0.62 12.91
C LEU A 396 37.96 1.36 11.72
N ILE A 397 38.70 2.29 11.09
CA ILE A 397 38.23 2.98 9.87
C ILE A 397 38.04 1.97 8.74
N THR A 398 38.98 1.04 8.55
CA THR A 398 38.85 -0.03 7.54
C THR A 398 37.62 -0.91 7.78
N ASN A 399 37.40 -1.35 9.01
CA ASN A 399 36.23 -2.16 9.39
C ASN A 399 34.91 -1.40 9.28
N VAL A 400 34.92 -0.11 9.62
CA VAL A 400 33.79 0.82 9.41
C VAL A 400 33.51 0.98 7.91
N ASN A 401 34.54 1.18 7.07
CA ASN A 401 34.42 1.25 5.61
C ASN A 401 33.87 -0.06 5.02
N LEU A 402 34.28 -1.22 5.55
CA LEU A 402 33.74 -2.53 5.15
C LEU A 402 32.29 -2.71 5.58
N ALA A 403 31.92 -2.27 6.78
CA ALA A 403 30.54 -2.22 7.24
C ALA A 403 29.69 -1.30 6.35
N HIS A 404 30.23 -0.14 5.94
CA HIS A 404 29.63 0.75 4.95
C HIS A 404 29.48 0.08 3.59
N CYS A 405 30.47 -0.65 3.10
CA CYS A 405 30.38 -1.44 1.87
C CYS A 405 29.32 -2.55 1.96
N LYS A 406 29.17 -3.20 3.11
CA LYS A 406 28.12 -4.21 3.34
C LYS A 406 26.73 -3.57 3.34
N LEU A 407 26.55 -2.42 3.99
CA LEU A 407 25.34 -1.62 3.93
C LEU A 407 25.07 -1.15 2.50
N ALA A 408 26.08 -0.70 1.76
CA ALA A 408 25.95 -0.26 0.37
C ALA A 408 25.52 -1.39 -0.58
N LYS A 409 26.09 -2.59 -0.44
CA LYS A 409 25.64 -3.79 -1.17
C LYS A 409 24.18 -4.13 -0.86
N TYR A 410 23.72 -3.87 0.36
CA TYR A 410 22.32 -4.02 0.71
C TYR A 410 21.46 -2.91 0.10
N TYR A 411 21.89 -1.64 0.18
CA TYR A 411 21.21 -0.51 -0.47
C TYR A 411 21.03 -0.74 -1.98
N ALA A 412 22.02 -1.32 -2.67
CA ALA A 412 21.88 -1.72 -4.07
C ALA A 412 20.81 -2.81 -4.31
N LYS A 413 20.47 -3.64 -3.31
CA LYS A 413 19.36 -4.60 -3.41
C LYS A 413 17.98 -3.92 -3.28
N PHE A 414 17.89 -2.70 -2.73
CA PHE A 414 16.63 -1.93 -2.74
C PHE A 414 16.18 -1.58 -4.16
N ASP A 415 17.14 -1.46 -5.08
CA ASP A 415 16.89 -1.16 -6.48
C ASP A 415 16.18 -2.30 -7.21
N ASN A 416 16.28 -3.53 -6.69
CA ASN A 416 15.68 -4.73 -7.29
C ASN A 416 14.23 -5.00 -6.82
N ALA A 417 13.76 -4.31 -5.77
CA ALA A 417 12.44 -4.54 -5.18
C ALA A 417 11.75 -3.20 -4.84
N PRO A 418 10.87 -2.67 -5.74
CA PRO A 418 10.21 -1.37 -5.60
C PRO A 418 9.44 -1.14 -4.29
N VAL A 419 9.08 -2.23 -3.58
CA VAL A 419 8.38 -2.19 -2.29
C VAL A 419 9.21 -1.57 -1.18
N TYR A 420 10.54 -1.73 -1.17
CA TYR A 420 11.38 -1.14 -0.12
C TYR A 420 11.45 0.38 -0.20
N TYR A 421 11.59 0.89 -1.41
CA TYR A 421 11.60 2.33 -1.65
C TYR A 421 10.21 2.93 -1.38
N THR A 422 9.15 2.23 -1.77
CA THR A 422 7.77 2.60 -1.43
C THR A 422 7.60 2.64 0.09
N ALA A 423 8.00 1.60 0.83
CA ALA A 423 7.93 1.58 2.29
C ALA A 423 8.74 2.73 2.93
N THR A 424 9.94 3.02 2.41
CA THR A 424 10.82 4.08 2.93
C THR A 424 10.25 5.48 2.67
N ILE A 425 9.69 5.74 1.48
CA ILE A 425 9.04 7.03 1.17
C ILE A 425 7.75 7.22 1.95
N LEU A 426 6.98 6.15 2.13
CA LEU A 426 5.67 6.22 2.79
C LEU A 426 5.76 6.19 4.31
N HIS A 427 6.93 5.88 4.87
CA HIS A 427 7.10 5.81 6.32
C HIS A 427 6.98 7.21 6.95
N PRO A 428 6.03 7.42 7.89
CA PRO A 428 5.74 8.73 8.48
C PRO A 428 6.95 9.41 9.13
N HIS A 429 7.88 8.62 9.68
CA HIS A 429 9.11 9.11 10.33
C HIS A 429 10.09 9.79 9.35
N TYR A 430 10.10 9.40 8.07
CA TYR A 430 11.01 9.96 7.07
C TYR A 430 10.45 11.22 6.39
N LYS A 431 9.29 11.74 6.81
CA LYS A 431 8.68 12.97 6.31
C LYS A 431 9.64 14.18 6.29
N HIS A 432 10.55 14.27 7.26
CA HIS A 432 11.58 15.30 7.32
C HIS A 432 12.84 14.97 6.48
N HIS A 433 13.19 13.70 6.34
CA HIS A 433 14.33 13.24 5.52
C HIS A 433 14.03 13.32 4.02
N LEU A 434 12.77 13.14 3.62
CA LEU A 434 12.31 13.41 2.25
C LEU A 434 12.59 14.85 1.84
N SER A 435 12.53 15.80 2.78
CA SER A 435 12.90 17.18 2.47
C SER A 435 14.40 17.37 2.19
N ALA A 436 15.28 16.50 2.71
CA ALA A 436 16.72 16.47 2.40
C ALA A 436 17.01 15.70 1.09
N LEU A 437 16.36 14.54 0.92
CA LEU A 437 16.36 13.73 -0.31
C LEU A 437 15.88 14.53 -1.53
N TRP A 438 14.96 15.46 -1.31
CA TRP A 438 14.38 16.34 -2.35
C TRP A 438 15.00 17.74 -2.38
N LYS A 439 15.95 18.05 -1.48
CA LYS A 439 16.70 19.31 -1.46
C LYS A 439 18.03 19.23 -2.20
N VAL A 440 18.43 18.07 -2.74
CA VAL A 440 19.73 17.93 -3.39
C VAL A 440 19.88 19.04 -4.45
N PRO A 441 20.78 20.01 -4.24
CA PRO A 441 20.94 21.13 -5.17
C PRO A 441 21.65 20.64 -6.44
N ASP A 442 21.28 21.24 -7.59
CA ASP A 442 21.96 21.05 -8.90
C ASP A 442 23.42 21.58 -8.94
N THR A 443 23.99 21.97 -7.80
CA THR A 443 25.35 22.46 -7.66
C THR A 443 26.10 21.51 -6.74
N HIS A 444 26.57 20.38 -7.25
CA HIS A 444 27.64 19.65 -6.57
C HIS A 444 28.89 20.52 -6.67
N VAL A 445 29.13 21.29 -5.60
CA VAL A 445 30.40 21.92 -5.31
C VAL A 445 31.14 20.92 -4.42
N THR A 446 32.27 20.41 -4.89
CA THR A 446 33.10 19.39 -4.24
C THR A 446 33.77 19.84 -2.93
N ALA A 447 33.40 21.00 -2.37
CA ALA A 447 34.26 21.71 -1.40
C ALA A 447 33.55 22.17 -0.12
N ARG A 448 32.50 21.52 0.39
CA ARG A 448 31.98 21.83 1.73
C ARG A 448 31.60 20.60 2.55
N ASP A 449 32.27 20.49 3.69
CA ASP A 449 32.07 19.52 4.76
C ASP A 449 30.65 19.54 5.32
N GLY A 450 30.03 18.36 5.32
CA GLY A 450 28.72 18.08 5.92
C GLY A 450 28.21 16.70 5.47
N VAL A 451 27.61 15.96 6.40
CA VAL A 451 27.26 14.53 6.24
C VAL A 451 26.25 14.30 5.11
N HIS A 452 26.77 13.98 3.92
CA HIS A 452 26.02 13.38 2.82
C HIS A 452 26.73 12.12 2.33
N TYR A 453 25.95 11.03 2.24
CA TYR A 453 26.41 9.72 1.82
C TYR A 453 26.81 9.76 0.33
N ARG A 454 28.12 9.59 0.09
CA ARG A 454 28.79 9.30 -1.20
C ARG A 454 28.75 10.38 -2.28
N ASP A 455 29.94 10.84 -2.64
CA ASP A 455 30.24 11.36 -3.97
C ASP A 455 29.76 10.34 -5.04
N GLY A 456 29.06 10.83 -6.06
CA GLY A 456 28.52 9.98 -7.12
C GLY A 456 27.30 9.11 -6.75
N TRP A 457 26.66 9.28 -5.59
CA TRP A 457 25.38 8.60 -5.28
C TRP A 457 24.26 9.03 -6.25
N LEU A 458 24.16 10.36 -6.46
CA LEU A 458 24.05 10.99 -7.78
C LEU A 458 24.08 10.06 -8.99
N ASP A 459 25.31 9.93 -9.48
CA ASP A 459 25.73 9.38 -10.76
C ASP A 459 25.58 7.86 -10.87
N ASN A 460 25.55 7.16 -9.73
CA ASN A 460 25.45 5.71 -9.66
C ASN A 460 24.01 5.19 -9.47
N ASN A 461 23.08 5.98 -8.90
CA ASN A 461 21.69 5.56 -8.65
C ASN A 461 20.67 6.00 -9.73
N HIS A 462 21.13 6.65 -10.81
CA HIS A 462 20.27 7.00 -11.95
C HIS A 462 19.66 5.78 -12.68
N ARG A 463 20.05 4.55 -12.31
CA ARG A 463 19.57 3.29 -12.90
C ARG A 463 18.35 2.65 -12.21
N ALA A 464 17.97 3.06 -10.99
CA ALA A 464 17.09 2.21 -10.16
C ALA A 464 15.58 2.43 -10.30
N PHE A 465 15.09 3.65 -10.60
CA PHE A 465 13.64 3.91 -10.57
C PHE A 465 13.11 4.58 -11.82
N LEU A 466 12.21 3.87 -12.50
CA LEU A 466 11.42 4.41 -13.60
C LEU A 466 10.59 5.61 -13.10
N PRO A 467 10.66 6.77 -13.76
CA PRO A 467 9.83 7.94 -13.45
C PRO A 467 8.33 7.62 -13.34
N SER A 468 7.85 6.61 -14.07
CA SER A 468 6.47 6.10 -14.00
C SER A 468 6.11 5.53 -12.63
N ALA A 469 7.03 4.80 -11.98
CA ALA A 469 6.83 4.24 -10.65
C ALA A 469 6.77 5.34 -9.57
N LEU A 470 7.65 6.35 -9.67
CA LEU A 470 7.64 7.51 -8.79
C LEU A 470 6.33 8.30 -8.93
N ARG A 471 5.85 8.51 -10.16
CA ARG A 471 4.55 9.14 -10.39
C ARG A 471 3.44 8.38 -9.69
N LYS A 472 3.42 7.05 -9.80
CA LYS A 472 2.43 6.20 -9.13
C LYS A 472 2.46 6.41 -7.62
N ALA A 473 3.64 6.36 -6.99
CA ALA A 473 3.81 6.61 -5.55
C ALA A 473 3.27 8.00 -5.13
N VAL A 474 3.59 9.05 -5.88
CA VAL A 474 3.07 10.41 -5.63
C VAL A 474 1.55 10.45 -5.72
N THR A 475 0.96 9.86 -6.77
CA THR A 475 -0.50 9.86 -6.97
C THR A 475 -1.25 9.04 -5.94
N THR A 476 -0.68 7.92 -5.49
CA THR A 476 -1.33 7.00 -4.54
C THR A 476 -1.22 7.47 -3.10
N CYS A 477 -0.17 8.22 -2.75
CA CYS A 477 0.13 8.46 -1.33
C CYS A 477 0.24 9.94 -0.98
N ILE A 478 0.99 10.73 -1.76
CA ILE A 478 1.19 12.15 -1.46
C ILE A 478 -0.09 12.93 -1.75
N MET A 479 -0.71 12.70 -2.90
CA MET A 479 -1.92 13.44 -3.29
C MET A 479 -3.08 13.27 -2.32
N PRO A 480 -3.42 12.05 -1.83
CA PRO A 480 -4.44 11.89 -0.79
C PRO A 480 -4.12 12.63 0.51
N CYS A 481 -2.87 12.61 0.97
CA CYS A 481 -2.46 13.36 2.16
C CYS A 481 -2.62 14.88 1.96
N LEU A 482 -2.24 15.41 0.79
CA LEU A 482 -2.38 16.82 0.45
C LEU A 482 -3.85 17.26 0.32
N LEU A 483 -4.72 16.34 -0.11
CA LEU A 483 -6.15 16.58 -0.27
C LEU A 483 -6.97 16.22 0.97
N TYR A 484 -6.33 15.78 2.05
CA TYR A 484 -7.04 15.41 3.26
C TYR A 484 -7.87 16.58 3.79
N GLY A 485 -9.16 16.33 4.00
CA GLY A 485 -10.11 17.36 4.45
C GLY A 485 -10.43 18.44 3.42
N ALA A 486 -10.00 18.33 2.15
CA ALA A 486 -10.29 19.34 1.11
C ALA A 486 -11.79 19.64 0.98
N GLU A 487 -12.64 18.64 1.18
CA GLU A 487 -14.11 18.74 1.15
C GLU A 487 -14.66 19.70 2.21
N ALA A 488 -13.97 19.83 3.35
CA ALA A 488 -14.39 20.69 4.45
C ALA A 488 -14.06 22.17 4.19
N TRP A 489 -12.98 22.49 3.48
CA TRP A 489 -12.47 23.86 3.35
C TRP A 489 -12.47 24.43 1.92
N PHE A 490 -12.40 23.61 0.87
CA PHE A 490 -12.35 24.08 -0.53
C PHE A 490 -13.74 24.08 -1.21
N GLU A 491 -14.16 25.23 -1.77
CA GLU A 491 -15.41 25.36 -2.55
C GLU A 491 -15.20 25.98 -3.94
N GLY A 492 -13.93 26.16 -4.35
CA GLY A 492 -13.53 26.93 -5.54
C GLY A 492 -12.81 28.23 -5.17
N ARG A 493 -12.23 28.89 -6.18
CA ARG A 493 -11.51 30.17 -6.02
C ARG A 493 -12.42 31.36 -5.77
N THR A 494 -13.68 31.25 -6.15
CA THR A 494 -14.69 32.29 -6.03
C THR A 494 -15.98 31.71 -5.48
N LYS A 495 -16.78 32.55 -4.83
CA LYS A 495 -18.10 32.23 -4.27
C LYS A 495 -19.05 33.40 -4.44
N ASN A 496 -20.35 33.15 -4.33
CA ASN A 496 -21.34 34.22 -4.34
C ASN A 496 -21.20 35.08 -3.06
N PRO A 497 -21.34 36.42 -3.16
CA PRO A 497 -21.35 37.29 -1.99
C PRO A 497 -22.52 36.97 -1.06
N LEU A 498 -22.31 37.14 0.25
CA LEU A 498 -23.35 36.92 1.26
C LEU A 498 -24.43 38.02 1.24
N THR A 499 -24.09 39.21 0.74
CA THR A 499 -24.96 40.38 0.66
C THR A 499 -25.12 40.82 -0.79
N ASN A 500 -26.35 41.05 -1.25
CA ASN A 500 -26.59 41.70 -2.56
C ASN A 500 -26.55 43.21 -2.36
N ARG A 501 -25.38 43.84 -2.53
CA ARG A 501 -25.29 45.28 -2.77
C ARG A 501 -25.19 45.50 -4.27
N SER A 502 -25.88 46.53 -4.80
CA SER A 502 -25.84 46.89 -6.22
C SER A 502 -24.42 47.06 -6.76
N ASP A 503 -23.49 47.45 -5.89
CA ASP A 503 -22.12 47.82 -6.26
C ASP A 503 -21.12 46.67 -6.06
N GLN A 504 -21.58 45.47 -5.64
CA GLN A 504 -20.69 44.32 -5.41
C GLN A 504 -20.57 43.43 -6.66
N PRO A 505 -19.36 42.90 -6.94
CA PRO A 505 -19.16 41.99 -8.05
C PRO A 505 -19.98 40.70 -7.86
N PRO A 506 -20.42 40.05 -8.96
CA PRO A 506 -21.31 38.88 -8.91
C PRO A 506 -20.69 37.67 -8.18
N VAL A 507 -19.35 37.63 -8.07
CA VAL A 507 -18.61 36.64 -7.31
C VAL A 507 -17.45 37.30 -6.56
N VAL A 508 -17.12 36.78 -5.37
CA VAL A 508 -16.01 37.23 -4.51
C VAL A 508 -14.98 36.12 -4.31
N SER A 509 -13.72 36.50 -4.05
CA SER A 509 -12.64 35.54 -3.78
C SER A 509 -12.86 34.75 -2.49
N THR A 510 -12.52 33.45 -2.50
CA THR A 510 -12.51 32.60 -1.29
C THR A 510 -11.24 32.74 -0.44
N ARG A 511 -10.30 33.63 -0.82
CA ARG A 511 -9.04 33.91 -0.10
C ARG A 511 -8.14 32.67 0.15
N ILE A 512 -8.20 31.68 -0.75
CA ILE A 512 -7.44 30.42 -0.64
C ILE A 512 -6.00 30.48 -1.21
N SER A 513 -5.49 31.65 -1.58
CA SER A 513 -4.20 31.80 -2.27
C SER A 513 -3.03 31.20 -1.50
N TRP A 514 -3.00 31.36 -0.17
CA TRP A 514 -1.94 30.81 0.68
C TRP A 514 -1.95 29.27 0.70
N HIS A 515 -3.13 28.65 0.82
CA HIS A 515 -3.30 27.20 0.75
C HIS A 515 -2.82 26.65 -0.60
N LEU A 516 -3.20 27.29 -1.70
CA LEU A 516 -2.75 26.91 -3.04
C LEU A 516 -1.23 27.02 -3.19
N LYS A 517 -0.61 28.04 -2.58
CA LYS A 517 0.86 28.20 -2.59
C LYS A 517 1.54 27.05 -1.84
N ALA A 518 1.07 26.71 -0.65
CA ALA A 518 1.63 25.61 0.16
C ALA A 518 1.49 24.24 -0.53
N LEU A 519 0.32 23.95 -1.11
CA LEU A 519 0.09 22.72 -1.88
C LEU A 519 0.97 22.66 -3.13
N ASN A 520 1.06 23.75 -3.89
CA ASN A 520 1.91 23.79 -5.08
C ASN A 520 3.39 23.61 -4.73
N GLN A 521 3.89 24.18 -3.64
CA GLN A 521 5.28 23.98 -3.20
C GLN A 521 5.57 22.49 -3.00
N THR A 522 4.71 21.79 -2.27
CA THR A 522 4.89 20.35 -2.01
C THR A 522 4.79 19.53 -3.31
N LEU A 523 3.82 19.84 -4.18
CA LEU A 523 3.66 19.15 -5.46
C LEU A 523 4.81 19.42 -6.43
N THR A 524 5.38 20.63 -6.44
CA THR A 524 6.56 20.94 -7.27
C THR A 524 7.75 20.10 -6.83
N ILE A 525 7.94 19.90 -5.52
CA ILE A 525 8.99 19.04 -5.00
C ILE A 525 8.76 17.58 -5.44
N ALA A 526 7.53 17.07 -5.27
CA ALA A 526 7.17 15.73 -5.73
C ALA A 526 7.35 15.54 -7.24
N ALA A 527 6.98 16.55 -8.04
CA ALA A 527 7.15 16.52 -9.49
C ALA A 527 8.63 16.53 -9.93
N ARG A 528 9.50 17.22 -9.17
CA ARG A 528 10.96 17.19 -9.37
C ARG A 528 11.59 15.87 -8.94
N ALA A 529 11.01 15.15 -7.99
CA ALA A 529 11.46 13.79 -7.69
C ALA A 529 11.17 12.85 -8.88
N ILE A 530 9.99 12.98 -9.49
CA ILE A 530 9.60 12.21 -10.69
C ILE A 530 10.55 12.52 -11.85
N LEU A 531 10.70 13.80 -12.19
CA LEU A 531 11.38 14.25 -13.39
C LEU A 531 12.86 14.59 -13.14
N PRO A 532 13.81 14.03 -13.92
CA PRO A 532 15.21 14.44 -13.91
C PRO A 532 15.39 15.77 -14.67
N ALA A 533 14.73 16.83 -14.19
CA ALA A 533 14.68 18.15 -14.80
C ALA A 533 15.55 19.16 -14.04
N TRP A 534 16.11 20.13 -14.77
CA TRP A 534 16.90 21.21 -14.19
C TRP A 534 16.08 22.07 -13.20
N LYS A 535 16.72 22.68 -12.20
CA LYS A 535 16.05 23.55 -11.21
C LYS A 535 15.28 24.71 -11.84
N THR A 536 15.76 25.23 -12.96
CA THR A 536 15.13 26.32 -13.71
C THR A 536 13.97 25.85 -14.60
N TYR A 537 13.68 24.54 -14.64
CA TYR A 537 12.58 23.98 -15.42
C TYR A 537 11.26 24.66 -15.04
N PRO A 538 10.47 25.16 -16.01
CA PRO A 538 9.25 25.89 -15.71
C PRO A 538 8.26 25.03 -14.90
N GLY A 539 7.83 25.49 -13.73
CA GLY A 539 6.93 24.73 -12.84
C GLY A 539 5.61 24.31 -13.52
N TRP A 540 5.15 25.10 -14.48
CA TRP A 540 4.00 24.81 -15.33
C TRP A 540 4.20 23.58 -16.23
N ALA A 541 5.35 23.51 -16.90
CA ALA A 541 5.74 22.40 -17.75
C ALA A 541 6.00 21.15 -16.90
N LEU A 542 6.59 21.35 -15.72
CA LEU A 542 6.89 20.30 -14.75
C LEU A 542 5.66 19.43 -14.41
N PHE A 543 4.52 20.05 -14.10
CA PHE A 543 3.30 19.29 -13.81
C PHE A 543 2.80 18.49 -15.02
N ARG A 544 2.87 19.08 -16.23
CA ARG A 544 2.46 18.39 -17.46
C ARG A 544 3.39 17.21 -17.77
N ASP A 545 4.70 17.42 -17.75
CA ASP A 545 5.69 16.38 -18.04
C ASP A 545 5.69 15.27 -17.00
N ALA A 546 5.40 15.58 -15.72
CA ALA A 546 5.24 14.59 -14.66
C ALA A 546 3.89 13.86 -14.73
N GLY A 547 2.97 14.32 -15.60
CA GLY A 547 1.59 13.85 -15.65
C GLY A 547 0.82 14.07 -14.35
N LEU A 548 1.18 15.10 -13.57
CA LEU A 548 0.50 15.42 -12.31
C LEU A 548 -0.47 16.58 -12.51
N PRO A 549 -1.64 16.57 -11.85
CA PRO A 549 -2.46 17.75 -11.73
C PRO A 549 -1.78 18.84 -10.88
N SER A 550 -1.94 20.11 -11.26
CA SER A 550 -1.60 21.24 -10.39
C SER A 550 -2.48 21.28 -9.13
N ALA A 551 -2.07 21.97 -8.07
CA ALA A 551 -2.85 22.01 -6.82
C ALA A 551 -4.30 22.50 -7.03
N LEU A 552 -4.50 23.47 -7.94
CA LEU A 552 -5.84 23.96 -8.24
C LEU A 552 -6.69 22.87 -8.90
N ILE A 553 -6.14 22.15 -9.89
CA ILE A 553 -6.85 21.07 -10.57
C ILE A 553 -7.13 19.90 -9.63
N MET A 554 -6.19 19.58 -8.73
CA MET A 554 -6.41 18.57 -7.68
C MET A 554 -7.59 18.93 -6.77
N LEU A 555 -7.68 20.18 -6.35
CA LEU A 555 -8.77 20.64 -5.49
C LEU A 555 -10.10 20.72 -6.25
N GLU A 556 -10.10 21.15 -7.51
CA GLU A 556 -11.27 21.13 -8.37
C GLU A 556 -11.78 19.70 -8.59
N GLU A 557 -10.87 18.73 -8.74
CA GLU A 557 -11.22 17.31 -8.81
C GLU A 557 -11.82 16.81 -7.49
N ALA A 558 -11.21 17.13 -6.35
CA ALA A 558 -11.76 16.78 -5.03
C ALA A 558 -13.15 17.39 -4.82
N LYS A 559 -13.35 18.65 -5.21
CA LYS A 559 -14.65 19.34 -5.15
C LYS A 559 -15.72 18.64 -5.97
N LEU A 560 -15.42 18.27 -7.23
CA LEU A 560 -16.38 17.60 -8.10
C LEU A 560 -16.66 16.17 -7.66
N ARG A 561 -15.66 15.47 -7.10
CA ARG A 561 -15.84 14.15 -6.49
C ARG A 561 -16.77 14.22 -5.28
N PHE A 562 -16.59 15.21 -4.41
CA PHE A 562 -17.48 15.43 -3.27
C PHE A 562 -18.88 15.84 -3.70
N ALA A 563 -19.01 16.72 -4.70
CA ALA A 563 -20.31 17.08 -5.26
C ALA A 563 -21.05 15.86 -5.82
N LEU A 564 -20.34 14.96 -6.53
CA LEU A 564 -20.90 13.69 -6.99
C LEU A 564 -21.31 12.80 -5.81
N HIS A 565 -20.47 12.72 -4.78
CA HIS A 565 -20.78 11.97 -3.55
C HIS A 565 -22.08 12.47 -2.90
N LEU A 566 -22.26 13.78 -2.76
CA LEU A 566 -23.48 14.39 -2.21
C LEU A 566 -24.76 14.02 -2.97
N GLN A 567 -24.67 13.79 -4.29
CA GLN A 567 -25.81 13.32 -5.09
C GLN A 567 -26.07 11.84 -4.92
N VAL A 568 -25.02 11.03 -4.83
CA VAL A 568 -25.18 9.58 -4.75
C VAL A 568 -25.44 9.08 -3.33
N VAL A 569 -25.02 9.75 -2.25
CA VAL A 569 -25.22 9.20 -0.88
C VAL A 569 -26.65 8.72 -0.60
N ASP A 570 -26.73 7.69 0.24
CA ASP A 570 -27.98 7.05 0.66
C ASP A 570 -29.04 8.07 1.09
N LYS A 571 -30.31 7.76 0.82
CA LYS A 571 -31.45 8.62 1.14
C LYS A 571 -31.50 9.02 2.62
N ASN A 572 -31.05 8.17 3.53
CA ASN A 572 -31.04 8.39 4.97
C ASN A 572 -29.72 9.02 5.48
N HIS A 573 -28.75 9.27 4.60
CA HIS A 573 -27.47 9.84 5.01
C HIS A 573 -27.65 11.27 5.56
N PRO A 574 -26.99 11.66 6.67
CA PRO A 574 -27.16 12.99 7.28
C PRO A 574 -26.88 14.18 6.34
N LEU A 575 -26.00 13.99 5.35
CA LEU A 575 -25.71 15.04 4.36
C LEU A 575 -26.89 15.31 3.42
N THR A 576 -27.78 14.34 3.21
CA THR A 576 -28.99 14.50 2.37
C THR A 576 -29.87 15.63 2.88
N ALA A 577 -30.15 15.66 4.18
CA ALA A 577 -30.92 16.74 4.81
C ALA A 577 -30.20 18.09 4.74
N ARG A 578 -28.87 18.10 4.78
CA ARG A 578 -28.05 19.33 4.75
C ARG A 578 -27.92 19.96 3.37
N ILE A 579 -28.20 19.23 2.29
CA ILE A 579 -28.20 19.76 0.91
C ILE A 579 -29.49 20.51 0.61
N LYS A 580 -30.61 20.12 1.25
CA LYS A 580 -31.93 20.70 0.97
C LYS A 580 -31.93 22.22 1.19
N ILE A 581 -32.55 22.92 0.25
CA ILE A 581 -32.76 24.36 0.30
C ILE A 581 -34.22 24.60 0.67
N SER A 582 -34.44 25.35 1.75
CA SER A 582 -35.78 25.66 2.23
C SER A 582 -36.46 26.71 1.34
N VAL A 583 -37.79 26.67 1.28
CA VAL A 583 -38.61 27.70 0.62
C VAL A 583 -38.70 28.94 1.52
N ILE A 584 -38.74 30.12 0.94
CA ILE A 584 -38.94 31.38 1.66
C ILE A 584 -40.41 31.45 2.10
N PRO A 585 -40.70 31.43 3.41
CA PRO A 585 -42.07 31.24 3.90
C PRO A 585 -42.94 32.49 3.75
N LYS A 586 -42.39 33.71 3.91
CA LYS A 586 -43.12 34.99 3.84
C LYS A 586 -42.18 36.13 3.41
N GLY A 587 -42.73 37.22 2.84
CA GLY A 587 -41.98 38.43 2.43
C GLY A 587 -41.71 38.56 0.92
N ARG A 588 -40.86 39.53 0.52
CA ARG A 588 -40.41 39.67 -0.89
C ARG A 588 -39.70 38.39 -1.33
N GLY A 589 -40.22 37.72 -2.37
CA GLY A 589 -39.71 36.43 -2.84
C GLY A 589 -40.29 35.21 -2.13
N ALA A 590 -41.37 35.35 -1.35
CA ALA A 590 -42.12 34.23 -0.79
C ALA A 590 -42.55 33.24 -1.90
N GLY A 591 -42.44 31.95 -1.62
CA GLY A 591 -42.62 30.87 -2.60
C GLY A 591 -41.36 30.54 -3.40
N GLY A 592 -40.34 31.40 -3.39
CA GLY A 592 -39.02 31.11 -3.97
C GLY A 592 -38.12 30.28 -3.04
N LEU A 593 -37.08 29.66 -3.60
CA LEU A 593 -36.05 28.97 -2.81
C LEU A 593 -35.12 29.97 -2.10
N GLN A 594 -34.74 29.64 -0.86
CA GLN A 594 -33.69 30.37 -0.15
C GLN A 594 -32.34 30.28 -0.90
N LYS A 595 -31.42 31.21 -0.62
CA LYS A 595 -30.07 31.09 -1.15
C LYS A 595 -29.31 29.97 -0.41
N PRO A 596 -28.41 29.25 -1.08
CA PRO A 596 -27.58 28.24 -0.42
C PRO A 596 -26.61 28.90 0.56
N HIS A 597 -26.85 28.74 1.86
CA HIS A 597 -26.07 29.34 2.94
C HIS A 597 -24.82 28.52 3.27
N SER A 598 -24.94 27.20 3.28
CA SER A 598 -23.83 26.30 3.60
C SER A 598 -23.02 25.90 2.37
N LYS A 599 -21.77 25.48 2.61
CA LYS A 599 -20.92 24.91 1.56
C LYS A 599 -21.52 23.62 0.99
N VAL A 600 -22.07 22.77 1.84
CA VAL A 600 -22.69 21.50 1.43
C VAL A 600 -23.87 21.77 0.49
N GLN A 601 -24.69 22.80 0.77
CA GLN A 601 -25.77 23.22 -0.14
C GLN A 601 -25.20 23.69 -1.48
N ARG A 602 -24.19 24.58 -1.49
CA ARG A 602 -23.57 25.07 -2.73
C ARG A 602 -22.96 23.94 -3.57
N LEU A 603 -22.24 23.01 -2.95
CA LEU A 603 -21.63 21.87 -3.62
C LEU A 603 -22.68 20.87 -4.12
N GLY A 604 -23.75 20.67 -3.36
CA GLY A 604 -24.90 19.86 -3.74
C GLY A 604 -25.75 20.46 -4.87
N LEU A 605 -25.50 21.69 -5.29
CA LEU A 605 -26.13 22.29 -6.47
C LEU A 605 -25.27 22.24 -7.75
N ILE A 606 -24.00 21.80 -7.65
CA ILE A 606 -23.09 21.78 -8.81
C ILE A 606 -23.55 20.78 -9.88
N LEU A 607 -24.13 19.67 -9.44
CA LEU A 607 -24.53 18.56 -10.28
C LEU A 607 -26.06 18.37 -10.20
N PRO A 608 -26.70 17.88 -11.27
CA PRO A 608 -28.13 17.58 -11.25
C PRO A 608 -28.49 16.63 -10.12
N THR A 609 -29.66 16.84 -9.52
CA THR A 609 -30.24 15.92 -8.56
C THR A 609 -30.57 14.61 -9.25
N ILE A 610 -30.30 13.49 -8.59
CA ILE A 610 -30.67 12.15 -9.04
C ILE A 610 -31.58 11.47 -8.01
N PRO A 611 -32.35 10.45 -8.41
CA PRO A 611 -33.01 9.57 -7.45
C PRO A 611 -31.94 8.91 -6.57
N ARG A 612 -32.07 9.09 -5.26
CA ARG A 612 -31.07 8.59 -4.31
C ARG A 612 -31.11 7.08 -4.27
N HIS A 613 -29.94 6.45 -4.37
CA HIS A 613 -29.83 5.01 -4.21
C HIS A 613 -30.07 4.63 -2.74
N THR A 614 -30.53 3.41 -2.53
CA THR A 614 -30.66 2.83 -1.19
C THR A 614 -29.46 1.93 -0.96
N LEU A 615 -28.79 2.10 0.18
CA LEU A 615 -27.74 1.20 0.60
C LEU A 615 -28.38 -0.13 1.03
N ILE A 616 -28.04 -1.20 0.31
CA ILE A 616 -28.57 -2.55 0.52
C ILE A 616 -27.42 -3.50 0.87
N ALA A 617 -27.74 -4.57 1.60
CA ALA A 617 -26.80 -5.65 1.85
C ALA A 617 -26.39 -6.31 0.51
N PRO A 618 -25.16 -6.84 0.40
CA PRO A 618 -24.75 -7.56 -0.79
C PRO A 618 -25.70 -8.71 -1.13
N HIS A 619 -26.11 -8.81 -2.39
CA HIS A 619 -27.04 -9.81 -2.88
C HIS A 619 -26.27 -10.96 -3.55
N TYR A 620 -26.48 -12.19 -3.07
CA TYR A 620 -25.79 -13.39 -3.53
C TYR A 620 -26.79 -14.41 -4.08
N SER A 621 -27.17 -14.27 -5.36
CA SER A 621 -28.00 -15.29 -6.02
C SER A 621 -27.17 -16.45 -6.59
N PRO A 622 -27.74 -17.64 -6.81
CA PRO A 622 -27.07 -18.71 -7.54
C PRO A 622 -26.58 -18.24 -8.92
N GLY A 623 -25.31 -18.46 -9.23
CA GLY A 623 -24.69 -18.01 -10.48
C GLY A 623 -24.23 -16.54 -10.49
N CYS A 624 -24.30 -15.82 -9.36
CA CYS A 624 -23.80 -14.43 -9.21
C CYS A 624 -22.27 -14.28 -9.29
N ARG A 625 -21.53 -15.38 -9.51
CA ARG A 625 -20.06 -15.43 -9.72
C ARG A 625 -19.68 -16.17 -11.00
N THR A 626 -20.67 -16.59 -11.80
CA THR A 626 -20.44 -17.34 -13.03
C THR A 626 -20.46 -16.37 -14.21
N ASP A 627 -19.41 -16.42 -15.03
CA ASP A 627 -19.33 -15.65 -16.27
C ASP A 627 -20.58 -15.93 -17.14
N PRO A 628 -21.42 -14.92 -17.45
CA PRO A 628 -22.60 -15.09 -18.29
C PRO A 628 -22.30 -15.65 -19.68
N THR A 629 -21.07 -15.47 -20.19
CA THR A 629 -20.64 -15.94 -21.50
C THR A 629 -20.11 -17.38 -21.49
N ASN A 630 -19.78 -17.92 -20.31
CA ASN A 630 -19.04 -19.17 -20.13
C ASN A 630 -17.72 -19.24 -20.95
N GLY A 631 -17.12 -18.10 -21.31
CA GLY A 631 -15.93 -18.04 -22.17
C GLY A 631 -16.14 -18.47 -23.62
N ILE A 632 -17.38 -18.65 -24.08
CA ILE A 632 -17.69 -19.12 -25.44
C ILE A 632 -17.62 -17.94 -26.43
N ALA A 633 -17.03 -18.19 -27.59
CA ALA A 633 -16.96 -17.19 -28.66
C ALA A 633 -18.36 -16.78 -29.15
N LYS A 634 -18.55 -15.49 -29.46
CA LYS A 634 -19.85 -14.90 -29.79
C LYS A 634 -20.64 -15.65 -30.89
N ALA A 635 -19.96 -16.07 -31.95
CA ALA A 635 -20.56 -16.79 -33.08
C ALA A 635 -21.01 -18.22 -32.71
N GLU A 636 -20.25 -18.91 -31.86
CA GLU A 636 -20.61 -20.23 -31.36
C GLU A 636 -21.75 -20.13 -30.33
N ALA A 637 -21.68 -19.15 -29.43
CA ALA A 637 -22.72 -18.86 -28.48
C ALA A 637 -24.07 -18.57 -29.16
N ALA A 638 -24.06 -17.87 -30.31
CA ALA A 638 -25.27 -17.61 -31.09
C ALA A 638 -25.91 -18.91 -31.60
N LYS A 639 -25.12 -19.84 -32.15
CA LYS A 639 -25.62 -21.16 -32.60
C LYS A 639 -26.22 -21.97 -31.46
N LEU A 640 -25.53 -22.00 -30.31
CA LEU A 640 -26.00 -22.70 -29.11
C LEU A 640 -27.27 -22.04 -28.54
N PHE A 641 -27.37 -20.72 -28.63
CA PHE A 641 -28.55 -19.97 -28.20
C PHE A 641 -29.75 -20.31 -29.07
N THR A 642 -29.63 -20.29 -30.41
CA THR A 642 -30.72 -20.66 -31.32
C THR A 642 -31.17 -22.09 -31.06
N LYS A 643 -30.23 -23.04 -30.97
CA LYS A 643 -30.54 -24.44 -30.66
C LYS A 643 -31.30 -24.58 -29.33
N TRP A 644 -30.93 -23.82 -28.31
CA TRP A 644 -31.67 -23.80 -27.05
C TRP A 644 -33.05 -23.16 -27.21
N TRP A 645 -33.15 -22.06 -27.95
CA TRP A 645 -34.41 -21.35 -28.16
C TRP A 645 -35.44 -22.20 -28.91
N ASP A 646 -34.98 -23.11 -29.79
CA ASP A 646 -35.79 -24.13 -30.49
C ASP A 646 -36.36 -25.21 -29.57
N THR A 647 -35.78 -25.41 -28.38
CA THR A 647 -36.28 -26.40 -27.40
C THR A 647 -37.37 -25.87 -26.48
N LEU A 648 -37.66 -24.57 -26.54
CA LEU A 648 -38.61 -23.93 -25.62
C LEU A 648 -40.06 -24.22 -26.00
N THR A 649 -40.89 -24.43 -24.98
CA THR A 649 -42.31 -24.80 -25.15
C THR A 649 -43.23 -23.59 -24.98
N ASN A 650 -44.54 -23.79 -25.11
CA ASN A 650 -45.54 -22.76 -24.79
C ASN A 650 -45.57 -22.38 -23.29
N GLN A 651 -44.86 -23.09 -22.40
CA GLN A 651 -44.70 -22.71 -21.00
C GLN A 651 -43.55 -21.73 -20.77
N ASP A 652 -42.66 -21.57 -21.75
CA ASP A 652 -41.50 -20.68 -21.68
C ASP A 652 -41.79 -19.36 -22.42
N VAL A 653 -41.49 -18.24 -21.77
CA VAL A 653 -41.60 -16.89 -22.35
C VAL A 653 -40.21 -16.26 -22.34
N THR A 654 -39.71 -15.85 -23.49
CA THR A 654 -38.42 -15.17 -23.62
C THR A 654 -38.62 -13.68 -23.83
N ILE A 655 -37.91 -12.88 -23.03
CA ILE A 655 -37.91 -11.42 -23.05
C ILE A 655 -36.53 -10.98 -23.54
N PHE A 656 -36.48 -10.39 -24.72
CA PHE A 656 -35.27 -9.75 -25.24
C PHE A 656 -35.34 -8.26 -24.97
N SER A 657 -34.24 -7.67 -24.54
CA SER A 657 -34.14 -6.24 -24.28
C SER A 657 -32.81 -5.70 -24.75
N ASP A 658 -32.81 -4.47 -25.24
CA ASP A 658 -31.62 -3.77 -25.68
C ASP A 658 -31.73 -2.27 -25.39
N GLY A 659 -30.59 -1.58 -25.36
CA GLY A 659 -30.46 -0.14 -25.16
C GLY A 659 -29.67 0.50 -26.29
N SER A 660 -30.09 1.68 -26.71
CA SER A 660 -29.41 2.47 -27.74
C SER A 660 -29.04 3.85 -27.19
N GLU A 661 -27.91 4.37 -27.67
CA GLU A 661 -27.45 5.72 -27.39
C GLU A 661 -27.06 6.39 -28.70
N GLN A 662 -27.82 7.41 -29.09
CA GLN A 662 -27.62 8.14 -30.34
C GLN A 662 -27.50 9.64 -30.11
N ARG A 663 -26.96 10.34 -31.12
CA ARG A 663 -26.93 11.80 -31.15
C ARG A 663 -27.50 12.32 -32.46
N THR A 664 -28.51 13.16 -32.37
CA THR A 664 -29.15 13.85 -33.51
C THR A 664 -29.11 15.34 -33.23
N ASP A 665 -28.60 16.13 -34.16
CA ASP A 665 -28.47 17.60 -34.05
C ASP A 665 -27.78 18.10 -32.76
N GLY A 666 -26.87 17.30 -32.21
CA GLY A 666 -26.13 17.61 -30.98
C GLY A 666 -26.87 17.26 -29.69
N GLU A 667 -28.15 16.88 -29.77
CA GLU A 667 -28.91 16.31 -28.65
C GLU A 667 -28.62 14.82 -28.51
N ARG A 668 -28.69 14.32 -27.27
CA ARG A 668 -28.39 12.92 -26.95
C ARG A 668 -29.68 12.20 -26.57
N PHE A 669 -29.93 11.08 -27.24
CA PHE A 669 -31.09 10.24 -27.02
C PHE A 669 -30.61 8.90 -26.46
N VAL A 670 -31.19 8.51 -25.33
CA VAL A 670 -30.89 7.25 -24.65
C VAL A 670 -32.21 6.50 -24.55
N THR A 671 -32.32 5.38 -25.24
CA THR A 671 -33.60 4.69 -25.49
C THR A 671 -33.44 3.20 -25.27
N TYR A 672 -34.54 2.52 -24.96
CA TYR A 672 -34.58 1.06 -24.81
C TYR A 672 -35.67 0.46 -25.69
N GLY A 673 -35.45 -0.79 -26.07
CA GLY A 673 -36.41 -1.62 -26.79
C GLY A 673 -36.50 -2.99 -26.12
N TYR A 674 -37.68 -3.62 -26.19
CA TYR A 674 -37.84 -5.01 -25.77
C TYR A 674 -38.87 -5.73 -26.64
N ALA A 675 -38.66 -7.03 -26.81
CA ALA A 675 -39.53 -7.93 -27.56
C ALA A 675 -39.77 -9.22 -26.75
N ILE A 676 -41.02 -9.66 -26.70
CA ILE A 676 -41.46 -10.80 -25.88
C ILE A 676 -41.99 -11.88 -26.82
N TYR A 677 -41.50 -13.10 -26.64
CA TYR A 677 -41.85 -14.26 -27.44
C TYR A 677 -42.35 -15.41 -26.56
N GLN A 678 -43.31 -16.16 -27.06
CA GLN A 678 -43.79 -17.42 -26.49
C GLN A 678 -43.86 -18.46 -27.60
N ALA A 679 -43.23 -19.63 -27.40
CA ALA A 679 -43.06 -20.63 -28.46
C ALA A 679 -42.56 -20.00 -29.78
N GLN A 680 -41.54 -19.13 -29.69
CA GLN A 680 -40.93 -18.37 -30.80
C GLN A 680 -41.87 -17.43 -31.58
N THR A 681 -43.11 -17.28 -31.15
CA THR A 681 -44.05 -16.31 -31.71
C THR A 681 -43.97 -15.02 -30.91
N GLN A 682 -43.81 -13.88 -31.58
CA GLN A 682 -43.78 -12.58 -30.92
C GLN A 682 -45.18 -12.25 -30.37
N ILE A 683 -45.30 -12.08 -29.06
CA ILE A 683 -46.57 -11.82 -28.39
C ILE A 683 -46.72 -10.36 -27.93
N ALA A 684 -45.60 -9.66 -27.71
CA ALA A 684 -45.61 -8.25 -27.31
C ALA A 684 -44.26 -7.59 -27.63
N ILE A 685 -44.30 -6.26 -27.77
CA ILE A 685 -43.14 -5.40 -27.94
C ILE A 685 -43.33 -4.11 -27.15
N GLY A 686 -42.24 -3.41 -26.89
CA GLY A 686 -42.29 -2.04 -26.39
C GLY A 686 -40.96 -1.35 -26.53
N ARG A 687 -41.01 -0.03 -26.37
CA ARG A 687 -39.84 0.86 -26.43
C ARG A 687 -40.11 2.13 -25.63
N GLY A 688 -39.05 2.86 -25.31
CA GLY A 688 -39.19 4.17 -24.68
C GLY A 688 -37.87 4.87 -24.44
N SER A 689 -37.96 6.14 -24.05
CA SER A 689 -36.80 6.98 -23.76
C SER A 689 -36.46 7.03 -22.28
N LEU A 690 -35.19 7.33 -21.99
CA LEU A 690 -34.69 7.75 -20.68
C LEU A 690 -34.34 9.24 -20.71
N ASN A 691 -34.06 9.81 -19.54
CA ASN A 691 -33.45 11.12 -19.42
C ASN A 691 -32.15 11.20 -20.25
N PRO A 692 -31.92 12.26 -21.05
CA PRO A 692 -30.69 12.47 -21.84
C PRO A 692 -29.38 12.41 -21.02
N GLN A 693 -29.47 12.65 -19.71
CA GLN A 693 -28.41 12.46 -18.73
C GLN A 693 -28.35 11.00 -18.22
N SER A 694 -28.46 10.05 -19.14
CA SER A 694 -28.29 8.61 -18.90
C SER A 694 -27.29 8.02 -19.89
N HIS A 695 -26.96 6.73 -19.80
CA HIS A 695 -26.08 6.04 -20.74
C HIS A 695 -26.74 4.74 -21.23
N VAL A 696 -26.20 4.14 -22.29
CA VAL A 696 -26.70 2.87 -22.84
C VAL A 696 -26.91 1.79 -21.78
N PHE A 697 -25.99 1.67 -20.83
CA PHE A 697 -26.12 0.73 -19.69
C PHE A 697 -27.41 0.94 -18.87
N ASP A 698 -27.82 2.19 -18.66
CA ASP A 698 -29.06 2.50 -17.94
C ASP A 698 -30.28 2.12 -18.78
N ALA A 699 -30.21 2.32 -20.10
CA ALA A 699 -31.27 1.92 -21.02
C ALA A 699 -31.42 0.40 -21.09
N GLU A 700 -30.32 -0.35 -21.19
CA GLU A 700 -30.34 -1.82 -21.17
C GLU A 700 -30.99 -2.36 -19.88
N ALA A 701 -30.60 -1.80 -18.72
CA ALA A 701 -31.17 -2.20 -17.43
C ALA A 701 -32.67 -1.86 -17.31
N VAL A 702 -33.07 -0.66 -17.72
CA VAL A 702 -34.47 -0.23 -17.71
C VAL A 702 -35.28 -1.02 -18.73
N GLY A 703 -34.74 -1.30 -19.92
CA GLY A 703 -35.37 -2.13 -20.95
C GLY A 703 -35.64 -3.55 -20.46
N ALA A 704 -34.65 -4.16 -19.79
CA ALA A 704 -34.79 -5.48 -19.18
C ALA A 704 -35.94 -5.52 -18.16
N TRP A 705 -36.00 -4.53 -17.25
CA TRP A 705 -37.11 -4.42 -16.29
C TRP A 705 -38.46 -4.17 -16.98
N ARG A 706 -38.53 -3.27 -17.96
CA ARG A 706 -39.79 -2.93 -18.65
C ARG A 706 -40.34 -4.11 -19.45
N GLY A 707 -39.46 -4.88 -20.10
CA GLY A 707 -39.83 -6.13 -20.76
C GLY A 707 -40.34 -7.17 -19.77
N LEU A 708 -39.65 -7.36 -18.65
CA LEU A 708 -40.08 -8.28 -17.59
C LEU A 708 -41.43 -7.87 -16.98
N GLN A 709 -41.60 -6.59 -16.68
CA GLN A 709 -42.85 -6.03 -16.15
C GLN A 709 -44.01 -6.26 -17.12
N HIS A 710 -43.80 -6.09 -18.42
CA HIS A 710 -44.83 -6.36 -19.42
C HIS A 710 -45.14 -7.87 -19.49
N ALA A 711 -44.14 -8.74 -19.49
CA ALA A 711 -44.34 -10.19 -19.49
C ALA A 711 -45.14 -10.68 -18.27
N ILE A 712 -44.86 -10.15 -17.07
CA ILE A 712 -45.60 -10.47 -15.85
C ILE A 712 -47.07 -10.04 -15.97
N ARG A 713 -47.35 -8.86 -16.55
CA ARG A 713 -48.74 -8.38 -16.75
C ARG A 713 -49.53 -9.25 -17.73
N LEU A 714 -48.88 -9.85 -18.73
CA LEU A 714 -49.54 -10.73 -19.69
C LEU A 714 -50.00 -12.06 -19.07
N ALA A 715 -49.39 -12.49 -17.96
CA ALA A 715 -49.78 -13.70 -17.24
C ALA A 715 -49.35 -13.68 -15.75
N PRO A 716 -50.05 -12.92 -14.89
CA PRO A 716 -49.60 -12.66 -13.51
C PRO A 716 -49.60 -13.87 -12.57
N HIS A 717 -50.24 -15.00 -12.92
CA HIS A 717 -50.38 -16.18 -12.04
C HIS A 717 -50.19 -17.55 -12.73
N GLY A 718 -49.42 -17.61 -13.82
CA GLY A 718 -49.12 -18.89 -14.49
C GLY A 718 -47.86 -19.57 -13.95
N HIS A 719 -47.82 -20.92 -13.95
CA HIS A 719 -46.59 -21.72 -13.77
C HIS A 719 -45.55 -21.54 -14.92
N ARG A 720 -45.59 -20.42 -15.64
CA ARG A 720 -44.74 -20.13 -16.79
C ARG A 720 -43.31 -19.83 -16.34
N ARG A 721 -42.35 -20.27 -17.13
CA ARG A 721 -40.93 -19.95 -16.95
C ARG A 721 -40.60 -18.73 -17.78
N LEU A 722 -40.12 -17.67 -17.14
CA LEU A 722 -39.69 -16.44 -17.80
C LEU A 722 -38.18 -16.46 -18.01
N TRP A 723 -37.73 -16.14 -19.21
CA TRP A 723 -36.33 -16.06 -19.58
C TRP A 723 -35.99 -14.64 -20.01
N MET A 724 -35.17 -13.94 -19.23
CA MET A 724 -34.59 -12.66 -19.61
C MET A 724 -33.35 -12.92 -20.46
N CYS A 725 -33.44 -12.61 -21.74
CA CYS A 725 -32.37 -12.76 -22.74
C CYS A 725 -31.71 -11.40 -22.95
N ILE A 726 -30.56 -11.19 -22.33
CA ILE A 726 -29.86 -9.89 -22.28
C ILE A 726 -28.48 -10.05 -22.92
N ASP A 727 -28.06 -9.09 -23.73
CA ASP A 727 -26.75 -9.10 -24.40
C ASP A 727 -25.63 -8.40 -23.61
N SER A 728 -26.01 -7.54 -22.68
CA SER A 728 -25.12 -6.87 -21.75
C SER A 728 -24.78 -7.74 -20.53
N THR A 729 -23.53 -8.21 -20.49
CA THR A 729 -23.01 -8.97 -19.35
C THR A 729 -23.05 -8.14 -18.06
N SER A 730 -22.81 -6.84 -18.14
CA SER A 730 -22.82 -5.94 -16.97
C SER A 730 -24.20 -5.83 -16.33
N VAL A 731 -25.27 -5.82 -17.14
CA VAL A 731 -26.65 -5.83 -16.63
C VAL A 731 -26.98 -7.18 -15.99
N ILE A 732 -26.56 -8.30 -16.61
CA ILE A 732 -26.72 -9.64 -16.02
C ILE A 732 -26.04 -9.73 -14.65
N TRP A 733 -24.81 -9.23 -14.53
CA TRP A 733 -24.10 -9.17 -13.25
C TRP A 733 -24.84 -8.31 -12.22
N GLY A 734 -25.41 -7.18 -12.63
CA GLY A 734 -26.21 -6.32 -11.75
C GLY A 734 -27.49 -6.97 -11.26
N ILE A 735 -28.17 -7.75 -12.11
CA ILE A 735 -29.40 -8.50 -11.76
C ILE A 735 -29.06 -9.67 -10.83
N ARG A 736 -28.05 -10.48 -11.16
CA ARG A 736 -27.66 -11.66 -10.36
C ARG A 736 -26.94 -11.30 -9.05
N GLY A 737 -26.22 -10.18 -9.03
CA GLY A 737 -25.37 -9.77 -7.91
C GLY A 737 -25.84 -8.47 -7.26
N ASN A 738 -24.89 -7.59 -6.97
CA ASN A 738 -25.17 -6.31 -6.35
C ASN A 738 -25.72 -5.31 -7.38
N ALA A 739 -26.92 -4.79 -7.10
CA ALA A 739 -27.54 -3.74 -7.91
C ALA A 739 -26.60 -2.51 -8.02
N PRO A 740 -26.19 -2.13 -9.24
CA PRO A 740 -25.37 -0.94 -9.46
C PRO A 740 -26.07 0.34 -9.00
N THR A 741 -25.29 1.38 -8.65
CA THR A 741 -25.85 2.67 -8.19
C THR A 741 -26.64 3.40 -9.27
N SER A 742 -26.33 3.15 -10.55
CA SER A 742 -27.02 3.77 -11.69
C SER A 742 -28.22 2.93 -12.07
N SER A 743 -29.38 3.57 -12.23
CA SER A 743 -30.67 2.89 -12.44
C SER A 743 -30.93 1.75 -11.44
N GLN A 744 -30.45 1.91 -10.19
CA GLN A 744 -30.53 0.88 -9.14
C GLN A 744 -31.95 0.32 -8.99
N TRP A 745 -32.95 1.19 -9.07
CA TRP A 745 -34.36 0.82 -8.97
C TRP A 745 -34.73 -0.29 -9.97
N ALA A 746 -34.27 -0.25 -11.23
CA ALA A 746 -34.61 -1.26 -12.23
C ALA A 746 -34.03 -2.64 -11.86
N PHE A 747 -32.83 -2.67 -11.29
CA PHE A 747 -32.21 -3.91 -10.78
C PHE A 747 -32.97 -4.47 -9.58
N LEU A 748 -33.35 -3.62 -8.62
CA LEU A 748 -34.09 -4.03 -7.43
C LEU A 748 -35.47 -4.57 -7.78
N GLU A 749 -36.14 -3.96 -8.74
CA GLU A 749 -37.42 -4.42 -9.25
C GLU A 749 -37.29 -5.79 -9.95
N CYS A 750 -36.24 -5.99 -10.77
CA CYS A 750 -35.95 -7.31 -11.34
C CYS A 750 -35.72 -8.37 -10.26
N GLN A 751 -34.89 -8.04 -9.24
CA GLN A 751 -34.58 -8.95 -8.13
C GLN A 751 -35.82 -9.27 -7.29
N ALA A 752 -36.68 -8.28 -7.03
CA ALA A 752 -37.94 -8.48 -6.34
C ALA A 752 -38.88 -9.39 -7.13
N ALA A 753 -38.97 -9.22 -8.45
CA ALA A 753 -39.75 -10.10 -9.31
C ALA A 753 -39.18 -11.54 -9.33
N MET A 754 -37.85 -11.69 -9.41
CA MET A 754 -37.17 -13.00 -9.37
C MET A 754 -37.40 -13.77 -8.07
N ALA A 755 -37.70 -13.08 -6.96
CA ALA A 755 -38.03 -13.72 -5.69
C ALA A 755 -39.45 -14.32 -5.67
N VAL A 756 -40.33 -13.90 -6.57
CA VAL A 756 -41.75 -14.29 -6.61
C VAL A 756 -42.08 -15.19 -7.80
N PHE A 757 -41.47 -14.93 -8.96
CA PHE A 757 -41.74 -15.62 -10.22
C PHE A 757 -40.57 -16.51 -10.65
N ASN A 758 -40.86 -17.55 -11.44
CA ASN A 758 -39.84 -18.43 -12.02
C ASN A 758 -39.10 -17.73 -13.19
N ILE A 759 -38.19 -16.82 -12.84
CA ILE A 759 -37.42 -16.02 -13.78
C ILE A 759 -35.97 -16.52 -13.83
N GLN A 760 -35.47 -16.72 -15.04
CA GLN A 760 -34.10 -17.08 -15.33
C GLN A 760 -33.47 -16.02 -16.22
N VAL A 761 -32.17 -15.75 -16.03
CA VAL A 761 -31.42 -14.78 -16.83
C VAL A 761 -30.41 -15.53 -17.69
N ARG A 762 -30.43 -15.29 -19.00
CA ARG A 762 -29.52 -15.89 -19.98
C ARG A 762 -28.87 -14.82 -20.83
N TRP A 763 -27.58 -15.00 -21.12
CA TRP A 763 -26.89 -14.13 -22.05
C TRP A 763 -27.28 -14.45 -23.49
N SER A 764 -27.63 -13.42 -24.26
CA SER A 764 -27.98 -13.46 -25.68
C SER A 764 -26.94 -12.68 -26.48
N PRO A 765 -26.12 -13.29 -27.35
CA PRO A 765 -25.10 -12.54 -28.09
C PRO A 765 -25.69 -11.47 -29.03
N GLY A 766 -25.45 -10.17 -28.77
CA GLY A 766 -25.95 -9.09 -29.64
C GLY A 766 -25.33 -9.05 -31.04
N HIS A 767 -26.01 -8.48 -32.04
CA HIS A 767 -25.57 -8.39 -33.45
C HIS A 767 -25.11 -9.73 -34.06
N THR A 768 -25.82 -10.82 -33.77
CA THR A 768 -25.52 -12.15 -34.32
C THR A 768 -26.69 -12.77 -35.09
N GLY A 769 -27.73 -11.99 -35.38
CA GLY A 769 -28.91 -12.46 -36.11
C GLY A 769 -29.93 -13.22 -35.26
N ILE A 770 -29.81 -13.18 -33.93
CA ILE A 770 -30.84 -13.72 -33.02
C ILE A 770 -32.08 -12.84 -33.12
N ILE A 771 -33.15 -13.35 -33.72
CA ILE A 771 -34.36 -12.60 -34.09
C ILE A 771 -34.88 -11.71 -32.96
N GLY A 772 -34.94 -12.24 -31.73
CA GLY A 772 -35.40 -11.49 -30.57
C GLY A 772 -34.48 -10.32 -30.16
N ASN A 773 -33.16 -10.50 -30.20
CA ASN A 773 -32.21 -9.44 -29.90
C ASN A 773 -32.24 -8.35 -30.98
N GLU A 774 -32.24 -8.75 -32.25
CA GLU A 774 -32.32 -7.83 -33.38
C GLU A 774 -33.65 -7.05 -33.38
N ALA A 775 -34.74 -7.65 -32.86
CA ALA A 775 -36.00 -6.95 -32.68
C ALA A 775 -35.93 -5.89 -31.58
N ALA A 776 -35.31 -6.21 -30.43
CA ALA A 776 -35.11 -5.26 -29.34
C ALA A 776 -34.20 -4.08 -29.75
N ASP A 777 -33.10 -4.36 -30.45
CA ASP A 777 -32.17 -3.37 -31.01
C ASP A 777 -32.89 -2.42 -31.98
N ARG A 778 -33.60 -2.97 -32.98
CA ARG A 778 -34.42 -2.17 -33.93
C ARG A 778 -35.45 -1.30 -33.23
N LEU A 779 -36.04 -1.76 -32.13
CA LEU A 779 -37.02 -0.98 -31.36
C LEU A 779 -36.36 0.17 -30.60
N ALA A 780 -35.20 -0.06 -29.99
CA ALA A 780 -34.42 0.98 -29.31
C ALA A 780 -33.97 2.07 -30.30
N ASP A 781 -33.50 1.66 -31.47
CA ASP A 781 -33.09 2.55 -32.56
C ASP A 781 -34.25 3.32 -33.20
N ALA A 782 -35.40 2.67 -33.37
CA ALA A 782 -36.60 3.33 -33.87
C ALA A 782 -37.09 4.39 -32.88
N GLU A 783 -36.99 4.14 -31.57
CA GLU A 783 -37.29 5.13 -30.54
C GLU A 783 -36.31 6.31 -30.58
N ALA A 784 -35.02 6.06 -30.81
CA ALA A 784 -34.04 7.15 -30.90
C ALA A 784 -34.30 8.12 -32.06
N LYS A 785 -34.93 7.64 -33.16
CA LYS A 785 -35.35 8.45 -34.31
C LYS A 785 -36.60 9.30 -34.04
N ALA A 786 -37.47 8.85 -33.15
CA ALA A 786 -38.72 9.54 -32.79
C ALA A 786 -38.99 9.40 -31.28
N PRO A 787 -38.18 10.07 -30.43
CA PRO A 787 -38.14 9.81 -29.00
C PRO A 787 -39.40 10.29 -28.29
N SER A 788 -40.01 9.38 -27.53
CA SER A 788 -41.08 9.73 -26.59
C SER A 788 -40.52 10.48 -25.38
N GLN A 789 -41.39 11.24 -24.70
CA GLN A 789 -41.02 11.90 -23.45
C GLN A 789 -40.87 10.84 -22.34
N PRO A 790 -39.70 10.75 -21.67
CA PRO A 790 -39.50 9.78 -20.61
C PRO A 790 -40.43 10.07 -19.43
N TYR A 791 -40.85 9.04 -18.69
CA TYR A 791 -41.79 9.16 -17.58
C TYR A 791 -41.33 8.38 -16.33
N GLY A 792 -41.84 8.79 -15.16
CA GLY A 792 -41.50 8.20 -13.87
C GLY A 792 -40.00 8.21 -13.61
N MET A 793 -39.48 7.14 -13.01
CA MET A 793 -38.04 7.00 -12.68
C MET A 793 -37.10 7.03 -13.90
N ALA A 794 -37.62 6.76 -15.12
CA ALA A 794 -36.82 6.84 -16.34
C ALA A 794 -36.63 8.29 -16.83
N ALA A 795 -37.48 9.23 -16.39
CA ALA A 795 -37.34 10.66 -16.67
C ALA A 795 -36.29 11.36 -15.82
N GLU A 796 -35.77 10.68 -14.80
CA GLU A 796 -34.81 11.24 -13.85
C GLU A 796 -33.36 11.02 -14.34
N PRO A 797 -32.44 11.97 -14.06
CA PRO A 797 -31.03 11.77 -14.36
C PRO A 797 -30.44 10.60 -13.58
N THR A 798 -29.45 9.91 -14.17
CA THR A 798 -28.83 8.73 -13.57
C THR A 798 -27.46 9.02 -12.97
N ALA A 799 -27.00 8.15 -12.07
CA ALA A 799 -25.68 8.29 -11.44
C ALA A 799 -24.53 8.24 -12.46
N SER A 800 -24.64 7.42 -13.52
CA SER A 800 -23.70 7.36 -14.64
C SER A 800 -23.64 8.68 -15.44
N GLY A 801 -24.81 9.28 -15.70
CA GLY A 801 -24.97 10.55 -16.40
C GLY A 801 -24.37 11.70 -15.63
N VAL A 802 -24.73 11.83 -14.34
CA VAL A 802 -24.18 12.88 -13.48
C VAL A 802 -22.68 12.72 -13.26
N ARG A 803 -22.16 11.49 -13.16
CA ARG A 803 -20.71 11.23 -13.16
C ARG A 803 -20.03 11.73 -14.45
N SER A 804 -20.71 11.60 -15.59
CA SER A 804 -20.19 12.08 -16.88
C SER A 804 -20.18 13.61 -16.96
N ILE A 805 -21.22 14.28 -16.42
CA ILE A 805 -21.25 15.73 -16.28
C ILE A 805 -20.08 16.21 -15.40
N ALA A 806 -19.86 15.58 -14.25
CA ALA A 806 -18.74 15.90 -13.36
C ALA A 806 -17.38 15.73 -14.08
N LYS A 807 -17.22 14.67 -14.87
CA LYS A 807 -16.00 14.44 -15.68
C LYS A 807 -15.82 15.52 -16.76
N SER A 808 -16.89 15.94 -17.43
CA SER A 808 -16.86 17.02 -18.43
C SER A 808 -16.47 18.36 -17.79
N LEU A 809 -17.04 18.71 -16.64
CA LEU A 809 -16.68 19.92 -15.88
C LEU A 809 -15.21 19.90 -15.45
N LEU A 810 -14.71 18.74 -14.99
CA LEU A 810 -13.32 18.57 -14.62
C LEU A 810 -12.38 18.73 -15.83
N ASN A 811 -12.73 18.13 -16.96
CA ASN A 811 -11.95 18.26 -18.20
C ASN A 811 -11.93 19.71 -18.70
N ALA A 812 -13.06 20.41 -18.64
CA ALA A 812 -13.13 21.84 -18.96
C ALA A 812 -12.28 22.69 -18.00
N ALA A 813 -12.21 22.35 -16.71
CA ALA A 813 -11.33 23.02 -15.75
C ALA A 813 -9.84 22.76 -16.07
N ARG A 814 -9.47 21.52 -16.38
CA ARG A 814 -8.12 21.13 -16.82
C ARG A 814 -7.70 21.87 -18.08
N GLN A 815 -8.58 21.90 -19.08
CA GLN A 815 -8.33 22.58 -20.36
C GLN A 815 -8.16 24.09 -20.18
N ARG A 816 -9.07 24.75 -19.44
CA ARG A 816 -8.93 26.19 -19.13
C ARG A 816 -7.62 26.51 -18.41
N TRP A 817 -7.24 25.71 -17.42
CA TRP A 817 -5.97 25.89 -16.73
C TRP A 817 -4.78 25.70 -17.67
N TRP A 818 -4.83 24.69 -18.54
CA TRP A 818 -3.77 24.43 -19.51
C TRP A 818 -3.64 25.55 -20.53
N ASP A 819 -4.74 26.03 -21.09
CA ASP A 819 -4.75 27.12 -22.07
C ASP A 819 -4.20 28.42 -21.47
N GLN A 820 -4.59 28.76 -20.24
CA GLN A 820 -4.05 29.91 -19.52
C GLN A 820 -2.55 29.77 -19.24
N THR A 821 -2.10 28.57 -18.90
CA THR A 821 -0.71 28.30 -18.53
C THR A 821 0.19 28.26 -19.77
N ARG A 822 -0.33 27.76 -20.89
CA ARG A 822 0.39 27.62 -22.17
C ARG A 822 0.83 28.97 -22.73
N THR A 823 0.13 30.07 -22.45
CA THR A 823 0.53 31.42 -22.88
C THR A 823 1.83 31.89 -22.24
N GLN A 824 2.15 31.39 -21.04
CA GLN A 824 3.37 31.73 -20.30
C GLN A 824 4.58 30.87 -20.71
N MET A 825 4.38 29.88 -21.60
CA MET A 825 5.44 28.98 -22.05
C MET A 825 6.21 29.53 -23.24
N SER A 826 7.49 29.14 -23.34
CA SER A 826 8.34 29.54 -24.46
C SER A 826 7.74 29.11 -25.80
N ALA A 827 8.00 29.90 -26.86
CA ALA A 827 7.56 29.55 -28.22
C ALA A 827 8.06 28.16 -28.63
N TRP A 828 9.28 27.79 -28.20
CA TRP A 828 9.86 26.47 -28.40
C TRP A 828 9.00 25.35 -27.77
N TYR A 829 8.68 25.45 -26.48
CA TYR A 829 7.92 24.40 -25.79
C TYR A 829 6.51 24.24 -26.39
N ARG A 830 5.89 25.33 -26.84
CA ARG A 830 4.56 25.31 -27.45
C ARG A 830 4.51 24.52 -28.77
N GLN A 831 5.60 24.42 -29.52
CA GLN A 831 5.65 23.65 -30.77
C GLN A 831 5.52 22.14 -30.55
N TRP A 832 5.73 21.67 -29.32
CA TRP A 832 5.51 20.27 -29.00
C TRP A 832 4.02 19.88 -28.98
N GLU A 833 3.11 20.85 -28.84
CA GLU A 833 1.64 20.63 -28.91
C GLU A 833 1.14 19.55 -27.92
N LEU A 834 1.80 19.44 -26.77
CA LEU A 834 1.56 18.34 -25.84
C LEU A 834 0.28 18.58 -25.02
N PRO A 835 -0.61 17.57 -24.90
CA PRO A 835 -1.84 17.70 -24.15
C PRO A 835 -1.57 17.65 -22.64
N TYR A 836 -2.42 18.28 -21.85
CA TYR A 836 -2.39 18.17 -20.40
C TYR A 836 -3.29 17.03 -19.93
N GLN A 837 -2.70 15.83 -19.81
CA GLN A 837 -3.39 14.63 -19.34
C GLN A 837 -2.83 14.21 -17.98
N THR A 838 -3.72 14.13 -16.98
CA THR A 838 -3.34 13.80 -15.60
C THR A 838 -3.85 12.44 -15.13
N THR A 839 -4.73 11.80 -15.91
CA THR A 839 -5.31 10.49 -15.58
C THR A 839 -4.43 9.34 -16.06
N LYS A 840 -3.73 9.51 -17.18
CA LYS A 840 -2.78 8.53 -17.72
C LYS A 840 -1.36 8.94 -17.37
N THR A 841 -0.51 7.97 -17.08
CA THR A 841 0.94 8.19 -16.97
C THR A 841 1.48 8.55 -18.35
N PRO A 842 2.21 9.67 -18.52
CA PRO A 842 2.88 9.97 -19.78
C PRO A 842 3.82 8.83 -20.15
N ILE A 843 3.76 8.36 -21.40
CA ILE A 843 4.52 7.20 -21.84
C ILE A 843 6.02 7.47 -21.74
N GLU A 844 6.48 8.71 -21.88
CA GLU A 844 7.90 9.07 -21.77
C GLU A 844 8.47 8.86 -20.36
N LEU A 845 7.62 8.65 -19.34
CA LEU A 845 8.08 8.28 -18.00
C LEU A 845 8.52 6.81 -17.89
N THR A 846 8.37 6.01 -18.96
CA THR A 846 8.98 4.68 -19.06
C THR A 846 10.46 4.74 -19.49
N LEU A 847 10.93 5.89 -20.00
CA LEU A 847 12.33 6.06 -20.36
C LEU A 847 13.23 5.99 -19.13
N PRO A 848 14.46 5.45 -19.26
CA PRO A 848 15.48 5.59 -18.23
C PRO A 848 15.72 7.06 -17.90
N ARG A 849 16.00 7.35 -16.62
CA ARG A 849 16.15 8.74 -16.14
C ARG A 849 17.17 9.56 -16.95
N PRO A 850 18.35 9.06 -17.33
CA PRO A 850 19.29 9.83 -18.14
C PRO A 850 18.72 10.20 -19.53
N VAL A 851 18.04 9.27 -20.18
CA VAL A 851 17.38 9.49 -21.48
C VAL A 851 16.26 10.51 -21.34
N LEU A 852 15.42 10.38 -20.30
CA LEU A 852 14.37 11.35 -20.00
C LEU A 852 14.94 12.74 -19.71
N ALA A 853 16.08 12.85 -19.02
CA ALA A 853 16.72 14.14 -18.72
C ALA A 853 17.09 14.89 -20.01
N HIS A 854 17.66 14.19 -20.98
CA HIS A 854 17.96 14.75 -22.30
C HIS A 854 16.70 15.17 -23.05
N LEU A 855 15.66 14.34 -23.03
CA LEU A 855 14.37 14.68 -23.63
C LEU A 855 13.77 15.96 -23.02
N LEU A 856 13.74 16.07 -21.70
CA LEU A 856 13.20 17.25 -21.00
C LEU A 856 14.05 18.50 -21.27
N ALA A 857 15.38 18.36 -21.33
CA ALA A 857 16.27 19.44 -21.73
C ALA A 857 15.95 19.93 -23.15
N ILE A 858 15.88 19.02 -24.12
CA ILE A 858 15.54 19.36 -25.52
C ILE A 858 14.15 20.01 -25.58
N ARG A 859 13.16 19.48 -24.86
CA ARG A 859 11.78 19.96 -24.85
C ARG A 859 11.63 21.37 -24.27
N SER A 860 12.41 21.70 -23.23
CA SER A 860 12.30 22.97 -22.51
C SER A 860 13.33 24.03 -22.90
N ARG A 861 14.45 23.63 -23.51
CA ARG A 861 15.70 24.41 -23.66
C ARG A 861 16.45 24.68 -22.34
N HIS A 862 15.97 24.14 -21.22
CA HIS A 862 16.67 24.21 -19.94
C HIS A 862 17.61 23.00 -19.85
N GLY A 863 18.85 23.21 -20.29
CA GLY A 863 19.85 22.16 -20.44
C GLY A 863 21.22 22.73 -20.79
N ASP A 864 22.16 21.85 -21.11
CA ASP A 864 23.47 22.20 -21.64
C ASP A 864 23.38 22.70 -23.09
N PHE A 865 22.89 23.93 -23.25
CA PHE A 865 22.73 24.62 -24.53
C PHE A 865 23.30 26.02 -24.44
N ALA A 866 23.88 26.51 -25.54
CA ALA A 866 24.54 27.81 -25.58
C ALA A 866 23.64 28.94 -25.07
N TRP A 867 22.38 28.97 -25.53
CA TRP A 867 21.38 29.96 -25.08
C TRP A 867 21.18 29.96 -23.55
N TYR A 868 21.17 28.78 -22.90
CA TYR A 868 20.95 28.65 -21.47
C TYR A 868 22.13 29.23 -20.69
N HIS A 869 23.36 28.84 -21.06
CA HIS A 869 24.58 29.32 -20.42
C HIS A 869 24.78 30.83 -20.61
N ILE A 870 24.48 31.36 -21.80
CA ILE A 870 24.50 32.81 -22.06
C ILE A 870 23.47 33.54 -21.19
N LYS A 871 22.23 33.03 -21.10
CA LYS A 871 21.15 33.66 -20.32
C LYS A 871 21.49 33.74 -18.83
N PHE A 872 22.14 32.72 -18.28
CA PHE A 872 22.48 32.64 -16.86
C PHE A 872 23.93 33.00 -16.53
N ARG A 873 24.72 33.47 -17.51
CA ARG A 873 26.12 33.91 -17.36
C ARG A 873 27.02 32.85 -16.73
N HIS A 874 27.07 31.68 -17.36
CA HIS A 874 27.98 30.61 -16.97
C HIS A 874 29.29 30.73 -17.77
N ASP A 875 30.31 31.38 -17.20
CA ASP A 875 31.53 31.78 -17.92
C ASP A 875 32.43 30.60 -18.32
N THR A 876 32.35 29.47 -17.62
CA THR A 876 33.16 28.27 -17.88
C THR A 876 32.48 27.24 -18.78
N ALA A 877 31.27 27.54 -19.29
CA ALA A 877 30.49 26.55 -20.02
C ALA A 877 30.90 26.44 -21.49
N GLU A 878 31.07 25.21 -21.98
CA GLU A 878 31.33 24.96 -23.39
C GLU A 878 30.07 25.20 -24.23
N LEU A 879 30.08 26.27 -25.02
CA LEU A 879 28.92 26.69 -25.82
C LEU A 879 28.82 25.93 -27.15
N ASN A 880 29.91 25.32 -27.61
CA ASN A 880 29.99 24.65 -28.90
C ASN A 880 30.02 23.13 -28.77
N CYS A 881 29.38 22.46 -29.71
CA CYS A 881 29.56 21.03 -29.92
C CYS A 881 30.96 20.77 -30.50
N SER A 882 31.52 19.58 -30.30
CA SER A 882 32.80 19.18 -30.91
C SER A 882 32.81 19.17 -32.46
N CYS A 883 31.67 19.44 -33.10
CA CYS A 883 31.61 19.70 -34.53
C CYS A 883 31.83 21.17 -34.93
N GLY A 884 32.00 22.09 -33.96
CA GLY A 884 32.26 23.51 -34.14
C GLY A 884 31.01 24.40 -34.26
N ARG A 885 29.81 23.88 -34.00
CA ARG A 885 28.55 24.66 -34.01
C ARG A 885 28.00 24.83 -32.61
N LEU A 886 27.27 25.92 -32.37
CA LEU A 886 26.60 26.20 -31.10
C LEU A 886 25.67 25.05 -30.67
N LYS A 887 25.69 24.71 -29.38
CA LYS A 887 24.78 23.73 -28.77
C LYS A 887 23.35 24.29 -28.77
N THR A 888 22.49 23.75 -29.64
CA THR A 888 21.04 24.01 -29.64
C THR A 888 20.25 22.72 -29.41
N PRO A 889 18.97 22.78 -28.94
CA PRO A 889 18.16 21.59 -28.66
C PRO A 889 18.05 20.60 -29.82
N GLU A 890 17.89 21.11 -31.03
CA GLU A 890 17.79 20.35 -32.27
C GLU A 890 19.15 19.96 -32.86
N HIS A 891 20.27 20.46 -32.30
CA HIS A 891 21.59 20.29 -32.87
C HIS A 891 22.00 18.82 -33.03
N MET A 892 21.51 17.93 -32.16
CA MET A 892 21.73 16.48 -32.31
C MET A 892 21.32 15.95 -33.70
N LEU A 893 20.28 16.51 -34.30
CA LEU A 893 19.80 16.09 -35.62
C LEU A 893 20.53 16.81 -36.77
N PHE A 894 21.17 17.94 -36.47
CA PHE A 894 21.90 18.76 -37.45
C PHE A 894 23.41 18.54 -37.42
N CYS A 895 23.93 17.90 -36.38
CA CYS A 895 25.35 17.68 -36.19
C CYS A 895 25.90 16.81 -37.32
N ARG A 896 26.96 17.27 -37.99
CA ARG A 896 27.62 16.51 -39.06
C ARG A 896 28.10 15.14 -38.59
N LYS A 897 28.46 15.01 -37.30
CA LYS A 897 28.96 13.75 -36.72
C LYS A 897 27.84 12.74 -36.50
N THR A 898 26.64 13.16 -36.07
CA THR A 898 25.48 12.28 -35.92
C THR A 898 24.89 11.88 -37.28
N ARG A 899 24.84 12.80 -38.24
CA ARG A 899 24.33 12.57 -39.60
C ARG A 899 25.09 11.49 -40.38
N ARG A 900 26.33 11.15 -40.01
CA ARG A 900 27.06 10.00 -40.57
C ARG A 900 26.33 8.68 -40.36
N SER A 901 25.51 8.58 -39.31
CA SER A 901 24.70 7.40 -38.98
C SER A 901 23.25 7.48 -39.49
N PHE A 902 22.91 8.50 -40.30
CA PHE A 902 21.53 8.80 -40.69
C PHE A 902 20.79 7.60 -41.28
N SER A 903 21.46 6.77 -42.09
CA SER A 903 20.88 5.57 -42.71
C SER A 903 20.30 4.56 -41.70
N ARG A 904 20.77 4.59 -40.45
CA ARG A 904 20.37 3.67 -39.37
C ARG A 904 19.45 4.31 -38.32
N TRP A 905 19.02 5.55 -38.53
CA TRP A 905 18.14 6.23 -37.58
C TRP A 905 16.79 5.50 -37.45
N PRO A 906 16.22 5.37 -36.24
CA PRO A 906 14.88 4.81 -36.05
C PRO A 906 13.83 5.72 -36.71
N LEU A 907 12.79 5.14 -37.32
CA LEU A 907 11.74 5.89 -38.05
C LEU A 907 12.31 6.95 -39.02
N ARG A 908 13.43 6.62 -39.69
CA ARG A 908 14.22 7.53 -40.52
C ARG A 908 13.37 8.27 -41.57
N PRO A 909 13.41 9.62 -41.64
CA PRO A 909 12.79 10.37 -42.71
C PRO A 909 13.54 10.22 -44.05
N SER A 910 12.91 10.55 -45.18
CA SER A 910 13.56 10.45 -46.50
C SER A 910 14.84 11.29 -46.60
N ASN A 911 14.81 12.51 -46.05
CA ASN A 911 15.95 13.41 -45.95
C ASN A 911 16.24 13.78 -44.48
N PRO A 912 17.51 14.01 -44.11
CA PRO A 912 17.84 14.49 -42.76
C PRO A 912 17.09 15.79 -42.43
N PRO A 913 16.55 15.94 -41.21
CA PRO A 913 15.90 17.17 -40.79
C PRO A 913 16.80 18.38 -41.04
N SER A 914 16.32 19.35 -41.81
CA SER A 914 17.08 20.51 -42.29
C SER A 914 16.77 21.79 -41.50
N ASN A 915 15.60 21.84 -40.88
CA ASN A 915 15.10 22.97 -40.11
C ASN A 915 14.44 22.51 -38.80
N MET A 916 14.21 23.48 -37.91
CA MET A 916 13.68 23.24 -36.57
C MET A 916 12.31 22.53 -36.56
N LYS A 917 11.43 22.86 -37.52
CA LYS A 917 10.08 22.25 -37.61
C LYS A 917 10.17 20.77 -37.97
N GLU A 918 11.04 20.42 -38.91
CA GLU A 918 11.33 19.01 -39.26
C GLU A 918 11.97 18.25 -38.10
N ALA A 919 12.90 18.88 -37.37
CA ALA A 919 13.53 18.29 -36.20
C ALA A 919 12.51 17.95 -35.10
N VAL A 920 11.64 18.89 -34.73
CA VAL A 920 10.58 18.66 -33.74
C VAL A 920 9.60 17.61 -34.23
N ARG A 921 9.21 17.62 -35.52
CA ARG A 921 8.32 16.59 -36.09
C ARG A 921 8.91 15.19 -35.97
N TYR A 922 10.19 15.04 -36.30
CA TYR A 922 10.88 13.75 -36.19
C TYR A 922 10.99 13.30 -34.73
N LEU A 923 11.38 14.18 -33.81
CA LEU A 923 11.42 13.85 -32.37
C LEU A 923 10.03 13.46 -31.82
N LYS A 924 8.95 14.11 -32.27
CA LYS A 924 7.59 13.71 -31.90
C LYS A 924 7.25 12.30 -32.40
N ALA A 925 7.64 11.96 -33.63
CA ALA A 925 7.40 10.65 -34.21
C ALA A 925 8.14 9.54 -33.41
N LEU A 926 9.36 9.80 -32.95
CA LEU A 926 10.07 8.85 -32.08
C LEU A 926 9.38 8.63 -30.74
N LEU A 927 8.67 9.62 -30.21
CA LEU A 927 8.04 9.53 -28.88
C LEU A 927 6.67 8.87 -28.89
N THR A 928 6.18 8.37 -30.03
CA THR A 928 5.04 7.45 -30.05
C THR A 928 5.38 6.15 -29.32
N GLU A 929 6.63 5.71 -29.46
CA GLU A 929 7.24 4.59 -28.75
C GLU A 929 8.60 5.05 -28.21
N PRO A 930 8.70 5.48 -26.94
CA PRO A 930 9.88 6.17 -26.42
C PRO A 930 11.22 5.44 -26.60
N GLU A 931 11.21 4.11 -26.70
CA GLU A 931 12.37 3.26 -27.00
C GLU A 931 13.08 3.67 -28.30
N HIS A 932 12.37 4.22 -29.29
CA HIS A 932 12.98 4.75 -30.51
C HIS A 932 13.83 6.00 -30.24
N PHE A 933 13.43 6.85 -29.28
CA PHE A 933 14.25 8.01 -28.88
C PHE A 933 15.52 7.55 -28.15
N GLU A 934 15.41 6.55 -27.28
CA GLU A 934 16.55 5.93 -26.62
C GLU A 934 17.53 5.32 -27.64
N SER A 935 17.02 4.51 -28.57
CA SER A 935 17.79 3.91 -29.67
C SER A 935 18.55 4.96 -30.49
N LEU A 936 17.95 6.13 -30.74
CA LEU A 936 18.62 7.23 -31.42
C LEU A 936 19.79 7.79 -30.60
N LEU A 937 19.63 7.96 -29.29
CA LEU A 937 20.71 8.44 -28.42
C LEU A 937 21.86 7.43 -28.34
N GLU A 938 21.55 6.14 -28.25
CA GLU A 938 22.54 5.06 -28.22
C GLU A 938 23.31 4.95 -29.53
N LEU A 939 22.61 5.01 -30.67
CA LEU A 939 23.21 4.96 -32.00
C LEU A 939 24.14 6.15 -32.23
N THR A 940 23.67 7.36 -31.92
CA THR A 940 24.42 8.59 -32.21
C THR A 940 25.49 8.89 -31.18
N LYS A 941 25.35 8.36 -29.96
CA LYS A 941 26.19 8.67 -28.79
C LYS A 941 26.35 10.18 -28.57
N TYR A 942 25.32 10.96 -28.93
CA TYR A 942 25.47 12.40 -29.06
C TYR A 942 25.88 13.07 -27.75
N PHE A 943 25.16 12.79 -26.65
CA PHE A 943 25.44 13.39 -25.34
C PHE A 943 26.61 12.74 -24.59
N THR A 944 27.12 11.58 -25.06
CA THR A 944 28.17 10.83 -24.37
C THR A 944 29.54 10.96 -25.02
N THR A 945 29.62 11.09 -26.35
CA THR A 945 30.90 11.16 -27.08
C THR A 945 31.04 12.42 -27.95
N ILE A 946 29.95 12.92 -28.55
CA ILE A 946 30.02 14.02 -29.51
C ILE A 946 29.93 15.39 -28.83
N CYS A 947 28.98 15.57 -27.93
CA CYS A 947 28.64 16.83 -27.31
C CYS A 947 28.50 16.58 -25.80
N ARG A 948 29.65 16.44 -25.14
CA ARG A 948 29.71 16.29 -23.68
C ARG A 948 29.38 17.61 -23.00
N ARG A 949 28.89 17.49 -21.77
CA ARG A 949 28.55 18.62 -20.89
C ARG A 949 29.78 19.47 -20.61
#